data_AF-E3LBR3-F1
#
_entry.id   AF-E3LBR3-F1
#
_cell.length_a   1.000
_cell.length_b   1.000
_cell.length_c   1.000
_cell.angle_alpha   90.00
_cell.angle_beta   90.00
_cell.angle_gamma   90.00
#
_symmetry.space_group_name_H-M   'P 1'
#
loop_
_entity.id
_entity.type
_entity.pdbx_description
1 polymer ?
#
loop_
_entity_poly.entity_id
_entity_poly.type
_entity_poly.pdbx_seq_one_letter_code
_entity_poly.pdbx_strand_id
1 'polypeptide(L)'
;MTARKQKSSLHQFHKGSRMPRIETRSQKDYRNKMRKHTAAEVSDITTTSVPVPLTELIPEDDYLHNTDQETSHHDHQETSHHDQDQDAWYDIPDEMRPEDAESLRQIRSHHQALIQQQKLRNWSDLMISMFPAYLHLKKKTQNWSQIGCLEDFSKDLCKCTPGQRNWREVDLIDLMGSVDAYRHLKRLEQDLIQTTTACSSQDILAQRSCPACFGVSLPVDHESQPSDTSQVFLCLDGNFQHRHHEKASKNHLPLHTPHLFVTPEEIQASNDQILTHEKAQKKTEKAKDRCTEQHKAADDRRNASTWKGCDDTGLFGCCCRHDSVIYFCNIHKSGEGRGLPMSILKRLLGELNPNIQLGVLYDIGCTLGKFFESRNLLTKHLPRMKFATAVFHSYVHDWACQLKFNPRYNKGWGLTDGEGLERLWSYLSPLVGPQRYATRNRRLGGINHRSVFHNMLGMEKLLLTLKRKTLHAITHQKDARTNLDKLLSQPNPHQRGTCFTEDFFWAQWEAQRAFHANLNEEEVAHKEELAQFFERGETIKTLVEMLVSGLKSHSQSDPTQMMNQLSEIQMLQAKQDEETKKLGSHFGTANIEDEDQQKRLGLLYSAKLALYKAAVQIQGELQPLRDSKGRGERLGTVLKEKIFDALDRRKKSVISVLNTFQTRRTDYLRNHCPEQLDLPENAPIDYHQFKKIPLDDPFWNNGYMCLSKDPWAINPNVRSGIHAVLALERSKEELVQLTIELRRTVSCGISHRDQVH
;
A
#
# COMPACT_ATOMS: atom_id res chain seq x y z
N MET A 1 39.92 1.90 31.79
CA MET A 1 39.98 3.15 31.01
C MET A 1 39.24 2.94 29.70
N THR A 2 38.05 3.51 29.60
CA THR A 2 37.02 3.20 28.59
C THR A 2 37.08 4.14 27.40
N ALA A 3 37.26 3.56 26.19
CA ALA A 3 37.22 4.27 24.91
C ALA A 3 35.80 4.71 24.54
N ARG A 4 35.60 6.02 24.36
CA ARG A 4 34.38 6.66 23.86
C ARG A 4 34.31 6.50 22.34
N LYS A 5 33.34 5.72 21.83
CA LYS A 5 32.98 5.68 20.40
C LYS A 5 32.28 6.98 20.00
N GLN A 6 32.87 7.71 19.04
CA GLN A 6 32.25 8.85 18.34
C GLN A 6 31.05 8.38 17.50
N LYS A 7 29.97 9.17 17.55
CA LYS A 7 28.74 8.98 16.75
C LYS A 7 28.91 9.66 15.39
N SER A 8 28.67 8.93 14.30
CA SER A 8 28.51 9.52 12.96
C SER A 8 27.15 10.22 12.84
N SER A 9 27.16 11.46 12.37
CA SER A 9 25.98 12.29 12.14
C SER A 9 25.37 12.00 10.77
N LEU A 10 24.44 11.05 10.70
CA LEU A 10 23.54 10.85 9.57
C LEU A 10 22.11 10.69 10.11
N HIS A 11 21.57 11.74 10.74
CA HIS A 11 20.18 11.78 11.25
C HIS A 11 19.64 13.20 11.25
N GLN A 12 18.92 13.58 10.19
CA GLN A 12 17.89 14.64 10.13
C GLN A 12 17.24 14.44 8.75
N PHE A 13 16.04 13.89 8.57
CA PHE A 13 14.74 14.39 9.00
C PHE A 13 13.72 13.24 9.06
N HIS A 14 13.11 13.05 10.23
CA HIS A 14 11.66 12.89 10.46
C HIS A 14 11.46 12.59 11.95
N LYS A 15 11.03 13.63 12.68
CA LYS A 15 10.63 13.56 14.08
C LYS A 15 9.32 12.78 14.19
N GLY A 16 9.40 11.49 14.49
CA GLY A 16 8.44 10.82 15.36
C GLY A 16 9.04 10.80 16.76
N SER A 17 8.32 11.29 17.75
CA SER A 17 8.76 11.40 19.15
C SER A 17 9.47 10.14 19.65
N ARG A 18 10.80 10.16 19.66
CA ARG A 18 11.62 9.19 20.38
C ARG A 18 11.63 9.60 21.85
N MET A 19 10.77 8.99 22.68
CA MET A 19 11.03 8.98 24.12
C MET A 19 12.06 7.87 24.43
N PRO A 20 13.20 8.17 25.07
CA PRO A 20 14.13 7.15 25.54
C PRO A 20 13.51 6.32 26.67
N ARG A 21 13.60 4.99 26.56
CA ARG A 21 13.31 4.04 27.64
C ARG A 21 14.50 3.92 28.61
N ILE A 22 14.70 4.91 29.48
CA ILE A 22 15.34 4.72 30.79
C ILE A 22 14.67 5.75 31.70
N GLU A 23 13.88 5.29 32.68
CA GLU A 23 13.32 6.18 33.70
C GLU A 23 14.47 6.89 34.41
N THR A 24 14.64 8.19 34.17
CA THR A 24 15.67 8.99 34.84
C THR A 24 15.39 9.02 36.35
N ARG A 25 16.41 9.25 37.19
CA ARG A 25 16.21 9.42 38.65
C ARG A 25 15.13 10.48 38.94
N SER A 26 15.12 11.57 38.18
CA SER A 26 14.08 12.61 38.25
C SER A 26 12.69 12.13 37.83
N GLN A 27 12.56 11.25 36.83
CA GLN A 27 11.28 10.63 36.45
C GLN A 27 10.80 9.61 37.49
N LYS A 28 11.73 8.86 38.10
CA LYS A 28 11.43 7.93 39.21
C LYS A 28 11.01 8.69 40.47
N ASP A 29 11.66 9.80 40.78
CA ASP A 29 11.31 10.67 41.90
C ASP A 29 9.99 11.39 41.62
N TYR A 30 9.75 11.84 40.39
CA TYR A 30 8.46 12.39 39.97
C TYR A 30 7.33 11.35 40.05
N ARG A 31 7.57 10.11 39.60
CA ARG A 31 6.59 9.01 39.73
C ARG A 31 6.35 8.64 41.19
N ASN A 32 7.38 8.62 42.04
CA ASN A 32 7.23 8.38 43.48
C ASN A 32 6.52 9.55 44.17
N LYS A 33 6.76 10.79 43.74
CA LYS A 33 6.07 12.00 44.21
C LYS A 33 4.60 11.97 43.79
N MET A 34 4.30 11.58 42.55
CA MET A 34 2.93 11.34 42.07
C MET A 34 2.28 10.17 42.78
N ARG A 35 3.01 9.09 43.08
CA ARG A 35 2.48 7.95 43.86
C ARG A 35 2.15 8.34 45.30
N LYS A 36 2.95 9.23 45.92
CA LYS A 36 2.67 9.82 47.24
C LYS A 36 1.52 10.82 47.16
N HIS A 37 1.44 11.61 46.08
CA HIS A 37 0.36 12.57 45.82
C HIS A 37 -0.98 11.86 45.60
N THR A 38 -1.04 10.83 44.76
CA THR A 38 -2.25 10.01 44.56
C THR A 38 -2.63 9.26 45.82
N ALA A 39 -1.67 8.78 46.62
CA ALA A 39 -1.97 8.18 47.93
C ALA A 39 -2.52 9.22 48.92
N ALA A 40 -2.03 10.47 48.85
CA ALA A 40 -2.52 11.59 49.66
C ALA A 40 -3.91 12.08 49.20
N GLU A 41 -4.13 12.24 47.89
CA GLU A 41 -5.43 12.60 47.31
C GLU A 41 -6.50 11.55 47.61
N VAL A 42 -6.16 10.25 47.52
CA VAL A 42 -7.07 9.16 47.90
C VAL A 42 -7.35 9.17 49.42
N SER A 43 -6.40 9.60 50.26
CA SER A 43 -6.64 9.79 51.69
C SER A 43 -7.42 11.07 52.03
N ASP A 44 -7.39 12.09 51.15
CA ASP A 44 -8.02 13.41 51.31
C ASP A 44 -9.43 13.51 50.68
N ILE A 45 -9.99 12.42 50.15
CA ILE A 45 -11.40 12.34 49.68
C ILE A 45 -12.41 12.65 50.82
N THR A 46 -11.96 12.88 52.06
CA THR A 46 -12.80 13.22 53.21
C THR A 46 -13.29 14.68 53.32
N THR A 47 -13.10 15.56 52.32
CA THR A 47 -13.62 16.93 52.46
C THR A 47 -14.24 17.53 51.20
N THR A 48 -15.56 17.70 51.31
CA THR A 48 -16.43 18.69 50.62
C THR A 48 -16.62 18.60 49.11
N SER A 49 -17.67 17.89 48.72
CA SER A 49 -18.80 18.54 48.02
C SER A 49 -20.10 17.91 48.50
N VAL A 50 -20.98 18.74 49.04
CA VAL A 50 -22.35 18.36 49.43
C VAL A 50 -23.11 18.06 48.13
N PRO A 51 -23.74 16.89 47.96
CA PRO A 51 -24.69 16.68 46.88
C PRO A 51 -25.87 17.63 47.11
N VAL A 52 -26.19 18.46 46.13
CA VAL A 52 -27.47 19.18 46.11
C VAL A 52 -28.59 18.14 46.11
N PRO A 53 -29.62 18.26 46.96
CA PRO A 53 -30.72 17.29 47.00
C PRO A 53 -31.45 17.19 45.65
N LEU A 54 -31.86 15.98 45.30
CA LEU A 54 -32.83 15.69 44.25
C LEU A 54 -34.18 16.35 44.58
N THR A 55 -34.36 17.57 44.10
CA THR A 55 -35.63 18.30 43.99
C THR A 55 -35.35 19.27 42.84
N GLU A 56 -35.80 19.06 41.60
CA GLU A 56 -37.08 18.56 41.12
C GLU A 56 -36.85 17.48 40.04
N LEU A 57 -37.53 16.34 40.20
CA LEU A 57 -37.80 15.46 39.07
C LEU A 57 -38.76 16.22 38.16
N ILE A 58 -38.35 16.56 36.93
CA ILE A 58 -39.33 16.72 35.86
C ILE A 58 -39.84 15.30 35.59
N PRO A 59 -41.15 15.02 35.71
CA PRO A 59 -41.68 13.67 35.57
C PRO A 59 -41.25 13.05 34.24
N GLU A 60 -40.56 11.91 34.30
CA GLU A 60 -40.65 10.92 33.23
C GLU A 60 -42.03 10.28 33.40
N ASP A 61 -43.05 10.79 32.71
CA ASP A 61 -44.18 10.00 32.20
C ASP A 61 -45.08 10.85 31.29
N ASP A 62 -45.70 10.13 30.33
CA ASP A 62 -46.73 10.55 29.35
C ASP A 62 -46.32 11.20 28.02
N TYR A 63 -45.39 10.62 27.24
CA TYR A 63 -45.42 10.76 25.76
C TYR A 63 -44.78 9.59 24.97
N LEU A 64 -44.61 8.41 25.59
CA LEU A 64 -43.99 7.23 24.96
C LEU A 64 -44.99 6.10 24.62
N HIS A 65 -46.29 6.34 24.74
CA HIS A 65 -47.34 5.43 24.24
C HIS A 65 -48.07 6.09 23.08
N ASN A 66 -47.46 6.02 21.89
CA ASN A 66 -48.15 5.88 20.60
C ASN A 66 -47.12 5.99 19.49
N THR A 67 -46.42 4.90 19.23
CA THR A 67 -45.92 4.58 17.90
C THR A 67 -45.61 3.09 17.89
N ASP A 68 -46.19 2.39 16.91
CA ASP A 68 -46.02 0.97 16.60
C ASP A 68 -47.07 0.00 17.20
N GLN A 69 -48.34 0.21 16.83
CA GLN A 69 -49.23 -0.91 16.51
C GLN A 69 -49.78 -0.73 15.09
N GLU A 70 -49.01 -1.22 14.11
CA GLU A 70 -49.60 -1.70 12.86
C GLU A 70 -50.55 -2.84 13.21
N THR A 71 -51.86 -2.64 13.04
CA THR A 71 -52.82 -3.76 13.02
C THR A 71 -53.71 -3.67 11.79
N SER A 72 -53.72 -4.83 11.12
CA SER A 72 -54.47 -5.27 9.96
C SER A 72 -55.94 -4.84 9.87
N HIS A 73 -56.36 -4.58 8.63
CA HIS A 73 -57.75 -4.74 8.19
C HIS A 73 -58.36 -6.08 8.63
N HIS A 74 -59.54 -6.07 9.26
CA HIS A 74 -60.79 -6.61 8.68
C HIS A 74 -61.98 -6.51 9.64
N ASP A 75 -63.08 -5.97 9.10
CA ASP A 75 -64.51 -6.22 9.31
C ASP A 75 -65.05 -6.61 10.69
N HIS A 76 -66.01 -5.83 11.20
CA HIS A 76 -67.38 -6.34 11.44
C HIS A 76 -68.42 -5.21 11.62
N GLN A 77 -69.32 -5.14 10.64
CA GLN A 77 -70.77 -4.86 10.68
C GLN A 77 -71.38 -3.87 11.69
N GLU A 78 -71.90 -2.78 11.12
CA GLU A 78 -73.21 -2.14 11.29
C GLU A 78 -74.14 -2.60 12.44
N THR A 79 -74.73 -1.64 13.17
CA THR A 79 -76.19 -1.36 13.06
C THR A 79 -76.62 -0.04 13.74
N SER A 80 -77.58 0.62 13.05
CA SER A 80 -78.68 1.49 13.50
C SER A 80 -78.45 2.98 13.88
N HIS A 81 -78.74 3.83 12.88
CA HIS A 81 -79.59 5.03 12.89
C HIS A 81 -80.27 5.49 14.20
N HIS A 82 -80.11 6.77 14.56
CA HIS A 82 -81.13 7.80 14.27
C HIS A 82 -80.65 9.24 14.59
N ASP A 83 -80.86 10.13 13.62
CA ASP A 83 -80.69 11.59 13.62
C ASP A 83 -81.48 12.32 14.72
N GLN A 84 -80.89 13.37 15.34
CA GLN A 84 -81.06 14.78 14.91
C GLN A 84 -80.43 15.79 15.92
N ASP A 85 -79.45 16.55 15.42
CA ASP A 85 -79.00 17.92 15.73
C ASP A 85 -78.94 18.47 17.17
N GLN A 86 -77.71 18.67 17.68
CA GLN A 86 -77.23 19.98 18.18
C GLN A 86 -75.70 19.97 18.47
N ASP A 87 -74.97 20.83 17.77
CA ASP A 87 -73.65 21.43 18.06
C ASP A 87 -72.53 20.54 18.65
N ALA A 88 -71.81 19.84 17.77
CA ALA A 88 -70.46 19.35 18.07
C ALA A 88 -69.44 20.15 17.24
N TRP A 89 -68.63 20.97 17.93
CA TRP A 89 -67.36 21.43 17.39
C TRP A 89 -66.50 20.19 17.09
N TYR A 90 -66.46 19.76 15.84
CA TYR A 90 -65.47 18.78 15.40
C TYR A 90 -64.16 19.51 15.17
N ASP A 91 -63.19 19.30 16.08
CA ASP A 91 -61.80 19.65 15.84
C ASP A 91 -61.32 18.89 14.60
N ILE A 92 -61.22 19.60 13.47
CA ILE A 92 -60.45 19.14 12.32
C ILE A 92 -59.00 19.04 12.81
N PRO A 93 -58.31 17.89 12.69
CA PRO A 93 -56.90 17.81 13.04
C PRO A 93 -56.14 18.80 12.17
N ASP A 94 -55.70 19.91 12.75
CA ASP A 94 -54.83 20.86 12.06
C ASP A 94 -53.58 20.10 11.64
N GLU A 95 -53.43 19.86 10.34
CA GLU A 95 -52.18 19.37 9.78
C GLU A 95 -51.09 20.36 10.19
N MET A 96 -50.23 19.94 11.12
CA MET A 96 -49.12 20.76 11.62
C MET A 96 -48.33 21.30 10.43
N ARG A 97 -48.27 22.62 10.31
CA ARG A 97 -47.52 23.27 9.23
C ARG A 97 -46.08 22.77 9.26
N PRO A 98 -45.44 22.54 8.10
CA PRO A 98 -44.09 22.00 8.03
C PRO A 98 -43.05 22.79 8.87
N GLU A 99 -43.26 24.09 9.02
CA GLU A 99 -42.43 24.98 9.85
C GLU A 99 -42.56 24.70 11.35
N ASP A 100 -43.77 24.35 11.82
CA ASP A 100 -44.04 24.01 13.22
C ASP A 100 -43.48 22.61 13.55
N ALA A 101 -43.52 21.67 12.59
CA ALA A 101 -42.92 20.34 12.70
C ALA A 101 -41.38 20.39 12.75
N GLU A 102 -40.76 21.24 11.92
CA GLU A 102 -39.31 21.45 11.93
C GLU A 102 -38.88 22.17 13.22
N SER A 103 -39.66 23.14 13.70
CA SER A 103 -39.41 23.81 14.98
C SER A 103 -39.45 22.83 16.15
N LEU A 104 -40.43 21.93 16.20
CA LEU A 104 -40.52 20.87 17.21
C LEU A 104 -39.34 19.88 17.12
N ARG A 105 -38.88 19.54 15.91
CA ARG A 105 -37.69 18.70 15.70
C ARG A 105 -36.43 19.37 16.25
N GLN A 106 -36.27 20.67 16.02
CA GLN A 106 -35.15 21.45 16.54
C GLN A 106 -35.19 21.56 18.07
N ILE A 107 -36.36 21.79 18.66
CA ILE A 107 -36.55 21.80 20.12
C ILE A 107 -36.17 20.44 20.72
N ARG A 108 -36.66 19.33 20.14
CA ARG A 108 -36.31 17.96 20.60
C ARG A 108 -34.81 17.69 20.48
N SER A 109 -34.18 18.09 19.37
CA SER A 109 -32.75 17.95 19.17
C SER A 109 -31.94 18.78 20.18
N HIS A 110 -32.39 20.01 20.48
CA HIS A 110 -31.74 20.87 21.47
C HIS A 110 -31.87 20.31 22.88
N HIS A 111 -33.06 19.83 23.25
CA HIS A 111 -33.31 19.18 24.54
C HIS A 111 -32.44 17.92 24.71
N GLN A 112 -32.33 17.09 23.67
CA GLN A 112 -31.46 15.91 23.68
C GLN A 112 -29.98 16.29 23.79
N ALA A 113 -29.55 17.38 23.14
CA ALA A 113 -28.19 17.89 23.27
C ALA A 113 -27.88 18.36 24.70
N LEU A 114 -28.82 19.05 25.36
CA LEU A 114 -28.69 19.46 26.76
C LEU A 114 -28.60 18.25 27.71
N ILE A 115 -29.42 17.21 27.50
CA ILE A 115 -29.35 15.97 28.26
C ILE A 115 -27.98 15.30 28.09
N GLN A 116 -27.46 15.23 26.86
CA GLN A 116 -26.13 14.67 26.61
C GLN A 116 -25.02 15.50 27.25
N GLN A 117 -25.11 16.83 27.19
CA GLN A 117 -24.16 17.73 27.84
C GLN A 117 -24.17 17.57 29.36
N GLN A 118 -25.35 17.40 29.96
CA GLN A 118 -25.48 17.12 31.39
C GLN A 118 -24.89 15.76 31.76
N LYS A 119 -25.19 14.71 30.98
CA LYS A 119 -24.57 13.38 31.16
C LYS A 119 -23.04 13.45 31.07
N LEU A 120 -22.51 14.25 30.15
CA LEU A 120 -21.06 14.42 29.97
C LEU A 120 -20.42 15.15 31.15
N ARG A 121 -21.08 16.19 31.68
CA ARG A 121 -20.65 16.89 32.91
C ARG A 121 -20.66 15.94 34.11
N ASN A 122 -21.77 15.23 34.33
CA ASN A 122 -21.87 14.23 35.40
C ASN A 122 -20.75 13.18 35.30
N TRP A 123 -20.46 12.68 34.09
CA TRP A 123 -19.35 11.76 33.85
C TRP A 123 -18.00 12.39 34.12
N SER A 124 -17.77 13.64 33.71
CA SER A 124 -16.52 14.36 33.98
C SER A 124 -16.26 14.46 35.48
N ASP A 125 -17.29 14.79 36.26
CA ASP A 125 -17.20 14.91 37.71
C ASP A 125 -16.96 13.54 38.38
N LEU A 126 -17.67 12.49 37.91
CA LEU A 126 -17.46 11.12 38.40
C LEU A 126 -16.07 10.57 38.06
N MET A 127 -15.53 10.90 36.89
CA MET A 127 -14.23 10.40 36.44
C MET A 127 -13.08 10.88 37.33
N ILE A 128 -13.22 12.05 37.99
CA ILE A 128 -12.24 12.56 38.95
C ILE A 128 -12.03 11.57 40.10
N SER A 129 -13.09 10.91 40.58
CA SER A 129 -13.02 9.93 41.67
C SER A 129 -12.88 8.48 41.17
N MET A 130 -13.55 8.11 40.07
CA MET A 130 -13.51 6.76 39.52
C MET A 130 -12.16 6.39 38.92
N PHE A 131 -11.47 7.31 38.25
CA PHE A 131 -10.22 6.99 37.56
C PHE A 131 -9.07 6.61 38.51
N PRO A 132 -8.83 7.35 39.62
CA PRO A 132 -7.87 6.93 40.64
C PRO A 132 -8.24 5.59 41.29
N ALA A 133 -9.53 5.38 41.59
CA ALA A 133 -10.03 4.12 42.14
C ALA A 133 -9.77 2.95 41.18
N TYR A 134 -10.08 3.12 39.89
CA TYR A 134 -9.79 2.14 38.84
C TYR A 134 -8.29 1.83 38.76
N LEU A 135 -7.41 2.83 38.78
CA LEU A 135 -5.97 2.61 38.74
C LEU A 135 -5.45 1.87 39.98
N HIS A 136 -6.02 2.18 41.15
CA HIS A 136 -5.70 1.49 42.40
C HIS A 136 -6.11 0.01 42.32
N LEU A 137 -7.36 -0.26 41.95
CA LEU A 137 -7.89 -1.62 41.80
C LEU A 137 -7.17 -2.40 40.72
N LYS A 138 -6.88 -1.78 39.57
CA LYS A 138 -6.06 -2.36 38.50
C LYS A 138 -4.70 -2.80 39.03
N LYS A 139 -4.07 -2.01 39.90
CA LYS A 139 -2.79 -2.40 40.48
C LYS A 139 -2.94 -3.53 41.49
N LYS A 140 -3.94 -3.46 42.37
CA LYS A 140 -4.18 -4.45 43.43
C LYS A 140 -4.53 -5.83 42.87
N THR A 141 -5.34 -5.86 41.81
CA THR A 141 -5.81 -7.09 41.14
C THR A 141 -4.88 -7.58 40.03
N GLN A 142 -3.73 -6.93 39.84
CA GLN A 142 -2.86 -7.12 38.67
C GLN A 142 -3.60 -7.06 37.32
N ASN A 143 -4.49 -6.08 37.17
CA ASN A 143 -5.36 -5.91 36.01
C ASN A 143 -6.35 -7.07 35.88
N TRP A 144 -7.02 -7.39 36.99
CA TRP A 144 -8.04 -8.44 37.12
C TRP A 144 -7.56 -9.83 36.70
N SER A 145 -6.26 -10.10 36.88
CA SER A 145 -5.67 -11.41 36.53
C SER A 145 -5.27 -12.24 37.76
N GLN A 146 -5.39 -11.70 38.97
CA GLN A 146 -5.08 -12.40 40.22
C GLN A 146 -6.31 -13.16 40.74
N ILE A 147 -6.07 -14.31 41.40
CA ILE A 147 -7.09 -15.03 42.17
C ILE A 147 -7.63 -14.08 43.26
N GLY A 148 -8.96 -13.94 43.35
CA GLY A 148 -9.61 -12.98 44.25
C GLY A 148 -9.85 -11.57 43.66
N CYS A 149 -9.66 -11.37 42.35
CA CYS A 149 -9.87 -10.06 41.71
C CYS A 149 -11.32 -9.54 41.74
N LEU A 150 -12.29 -10.38 42.11
CA LEU A 150 -13.71 -10.03 42.27
C LEU A 150 -14.11 -9.81 43.75
N GLU A 151 -13.16 -9.85 44.68
CA GLU A 151 -13.42 -9.57 46.09
C GLU A 151 -13.76 -8.08 46.33
N ASP A 152 -14.50 -7.80 47.40
CA ASP A 152 -14.89 -6.43 47.76
C ASP A 152 -13.68 -5.63 48.28
N PHE A 153 -13.29 -4.61 47.52
CA PHE A 153 -12.23 -3.67 47.88
C PHE A 153 -12.76 -2.28 48.28
N SER A 154 -14.06 -2.14 48.51
CA SER A 154 -14.70 -0.85 48.83
C SER A 154 -14.08 -0.17 50.05
N LYS A 155 -13.61 -0.95 51.04
CA LYS A 155 -12.94 -0.45 52.26
C LYS A 155 -11.63 0.29 51.98
N ASP A 156 -10.97 0.00 50.85
CA ASP A 156 -9.72 0.66 50.46
C ASP A 156 -9.97 1.96 49.67
N LEU A 157 -11.21 2.16 49.20
CA LEU A 157 -11.59 3.25 48.32
C LEU A 157 -12.43 4.32 49.01
N CYS A 158 -13.26 3.95 49.99
CA CYS A 158 -14.10 4.90 50.72
C CYS A 158 -14.32 4.50 52.18
N LYS A 159 -14.59 5.50 53.03
CA LYS A 159 -14.92 5.33 54.46
C LYS A 159 -16.44 5.24 54.71
N CYS A 160 -17.24 4.99 53.67
CA CYS A 160 -18.70 4.95 53.78
C CYS A 160 -19.15 3.86 54.76
N THR A 161 -20.03 4.24 55.70
CA THR A 161 -20.68 3.27 56.60
C THR A 161 -21.67 2.40 55.83
N PRO A 162 -22.04 1.21 56.31
CA PRO A 162 -22.95 0.30 55.58
C PRO A 162 -24.28 0.94 55.16
N GLY A 163 -24.83 1.87 55.97
CA GLY A 163 -26.06 2.60 55.65
C GLY A 163 -25.92 3.73 54.64
N GLN A 164 -24.69 4.06 54.21
CA GLN A 164 -24.40 5.08 53.19
C GLN A 164 -24.03 4.46 51.82
N ARG A 165 -24.05 3.13 51.71
CA ARG A 165 -23.70 2.41 50.48
C ARG A 165 -24.96 2.04 49.73
N ASN A 166 -25.08 2.55 48.50
CA ASN A 166 -26.10 2.10 47.57
C ASN A 166 -25.47 1.11 46.59
N TRP A 167 -26.09 -0.05 46.45
CA TRP A 167 -25.69 -1.04 45.46
C TRP A 167 -26.53 -0.85 44.21
N ARG A 168 -25.87 -0.90 43.05
CA ARG A 168 -26.53 -0.94 41.76
C ARG A 168 -26.02 -2.17 41.05
N GLU A 169 -26.95 -3.00 40.58
CA GLU A 169 -26.61 -4.09 39.68
C GLU A 169 -26.14 -3.48 38.35
N VAL A 170 -25.00 -3.95 37.86
CA VAL A 170 -24.41 -3.50 36.60
C VAL A 170 -24.18 -4.73 35.75
N ASP A 171 -24.97 -4.87 34.69
CA ASP A 171 -24.75 -5.89 33.68
C ASP A 171 -23.50 -5.55 32.88
N LEU A 172 -22.48 -6.40 33.02
CA LEU A 172 -21.27 -6.31 32.22
C LEU A 172 -21.49 -7.06 30.91
N ILE A 173 -21.85 -6.33 29.84
CA ILE A 173 -21.97 -6.90 28.50
C ILE A 173 -20.59 -6.99 27.84
N ASP A 174 -20.12 -8.21 27.55
CA ASP A 174 -18.92 -8.40 26.73
C ASP A 174 -19.22 -8.13 25.25
N LEU A 175 -19.17 -6.86 24.87
CA LEU A 175 -19.30 -6.41 23.48
C LEU A 175 -18.27 -7.09 22.56
N MET A 176 -17.07 -7.39 23.08
CA MET A 176 -16.02 -8.00 22.27
C MET A 176 -16.31 -9.49 22.05
N GLY A 177 -16.75 -10.20 23.08
CA GLY A 177 -17.23 -11.58 22.98
C GLY A 177 -18.41 -11.71 22.02
N SER A 178 -19.35 -10.75 22.05
CA SER A 178 -20.48 -10.70 21.12
C SER A 178 -20.03 -10.54 19.66
N VAL A 179 -19.04 -9.66 19.40
CA VAL A 179 -18.44 -9.50 18.07
C VAL A 179 -17.70 -10.76 17.62
N ASP A 180 -16.98 -11.42 18.52
CA ASP A 180 -16.24 -12.65 18.22
C ASP A 180 -17.22 -13.81 17.92
N ALA A 181 -18.33 -13.91 18.65
CA ALA A 181 -19.42 -14.88 18.39
C ALA A 181 -20.10 -14.62 17.04
N TYR A 182 -20.46 -13.37 16.74
CA TYR A 182 -21.04 -12.99 15.44
C TYR A 182 -20.11 -13.37 14.27
N ARG A 183 -18.81 -13.07 14.37
CA ARG A 183 -17.82 -13.46 13.36
C ARG A 183 -17.68 -14.97 13.24
N HIS A 184 -17.83 -15.71 14.34
CA HIS A 184 -17.82 -17.16 14.30
C HIS A 184 -19.04 -17.72 13.56
N LEU A 185 -20.25 -17.25 13.89
CA LEU A 185 -21.48 -17.63 13.20
C LEU A 185 -21.41 -17.33 11.70
N LYS A 186 -20.90 -16.15 11.33
CA LYS A 186 -20.70 -15.78 9.91
C LYS A 186 -19.73 -16.71 9.18
N ARG A 187 -18.70 -17.23 9.87
CA ARG A 187 -17.79 -18.22 9.27
C ARG A 187 -18.49 -19.56 9.09
N LEU A 188 -19.23 -20.04 10.10
CA LEU A 188 -19.98 -21.29 10.00
C LEU A 188 -21.01 -21.25 8.86
N GLU A 189 -21.73 -20.13 8.70
CA GLU A 189 -22.64 -19.89 7.58
C GLU A 189 -21.91 -20.01 6.23
N GLN A 190 -20.76 -19.35 6.09
CA GLN A 190 -19.97 -19.40 4.87
C GLN A 190 -19.43 -20.80 4.56
N ASP A 191 -18.91 -21.48 5.58
CA ASP A 191 -18.37 -22.84 5.44
C ASP A 191 -19.48 -23.83 5.07
N LEU A 192 -20.67 -23.68 5.63
CA LEU A 192 -21.85 -24.49 5.27
C LEU A 192 -22.23 -24.29 3.79
N ILE A 193 -22.36 -23.03 3.35
CA ILE A 193 -22.69 -22.70 1.96
C ILE A 193 -21.65 -23.30 1.00
N GLN A 194 -20.37 -23.12 1.30
CA GLN A 194 -19.28 -23.59 0.45
C GLN A 194 -19.19 -25.11 0.43
N THR A 195 -19.36 -25.78 1.56
CA THR A 195 -19.33 -27.25 1.62
C THR A 195 -20.49 -27.86 0.85
N THR A 196 -21.63 -27.15 0.78
CA THR A 196 -22.84 -27.62 0.10
C THR A 196 -22.81 -27.34 -1.40
N THR A 197 -22.27 -26.18 -1.80
CA THR A 197 -22.32 -25.72 -3.20
C THR A 197 -21.01 -25.93 -3.96
N ALA A 198 -19.85 -25.97 -3.32
CA ALA A 198 -18.59 -26.14 -4.08
C ALA A 198 -18.35 -27.60 -4.47
N CYS A 199 -18.04 -27.86 -5.75
CA CYS A 199 -17.64 -29.18 -6.22
C CYS A 199 -16.12 -29.39 -6.18
N SER A 200 -15.34 -28.33 -6.00
CA SER A 200 -13.88 -28.34 -5.97
C SER A 200 -13.32 -27.25 -5.06
N SER A 201 -12.04 -27.38 -4.67
CA SER A 201 -11.34 -26.31 -3.92
C SER A 201 -11.25 -25.01 -4.71
N GLN A 202 -11.23 -25.08 -6.04
CA GLN A 202 -11.26 -23.91 -6.92
C GLN A 202 -12.61 -23.19 -6.85
N ASP A 203 -13.73 -23.92 -6.75
CA ASP A 203 -15.05 -23.31 -6.59
C ASP A 203 -15.16 -22.58 -5.25
N ILE A 204 -14.58 -23.14 -4.18
CA ILE A 204 -14.46 -22.45 -2.88
C ILE A 204 -13.69 -21.14 -3.04
N LEU A 205 -12.58 -21.13 -3.78
CA LEU A 205 -11.83 -19.90 -4.08
C LEU A 205 -12.67 -18.89 -4.87
N ALA A 206 -13.41 -19.35 -5.89
CA ALA A 206 -14.29 -18.50 -6.69
C ALA A 206 -15.37 -17.83 -5.82
N GLN A 207 -16.04 -18.61 -4.97
CA GLN A 207 -17.09 -18.13 -4.06
C GLN A 207 -16.55 -17.20 -2.96
N ARG A 208 -15.31 -17.41 -2.47
CA ARG A 208 -14.71 -16.57 -1.41
C ARG A 208 -14.05 -15.29 -1.91
N SER A 209 -13.63 -15.26 -3.18
CA SER A 209 -12.76 -14.20 -3.67
C SER A 209 -13.20 -13.58 -4.99
N CYS A 210 -13.16 -14.33 -6.09
CA CYS A 210 -13.36 -13.76 -7.42
C CYS A 210 -13.78 -14.82 -8.45
N PRO A 211 -15.07 -14.84 -8.84
CA PRO A 211 -15.57 -15.69 -9.92
C PRO A 211 -14.92 -15.43 -11.28
N ALA A 212 -14.52 -14.18 -11.58
CA ALA A 212 -13.83 -13.86 -12.84
C ALA A 212 -12.46 -14.56 -12.96
N CYS A 213 -11.77 -14.75 -11.85
CA CYS A 213 -10.45 -15.40 -11.82
C CYS A 213 -10.56 -16.92 -11.71
N PHE A 214 -11.37 -17.41 -10.77
CA PHE A 214 -11.35 -18.82 -10.40
C PHE A 214 -12.61 -19.58 -10.83
N GLY A 215 -13.64 -18.90 -11.33
CA GLY A 215 -14.81 -19.56 -11.88
C GLY A 215 -14.45 -20.38 -13.12
N VAL A 216 -15.14 -21.51 -13.29
CA VAL A 216 -15.02 -22.35 -14.49
C VAL A 216 -15.98 -21.82 -15.54
N SER A 217 -15.48 -21.57 -16.74
CA SER A 217 -16.32 -21.20 -17.88
C SER A 217 -17.04 -22.43 -18.43
N LEU A 218 -18.31 -22.28 -18.80
CA LEU A 218 -18.98 -23.26 -19.67
C LEU A 218 -18.29 -23.32 -21.04
N PRO A 219 -18.36 -24.48 -21.74
CA PRO A 219 -17.83 -24.63 -23.10
C PRO A 219 -18.41 -23.58 -24.06
N VAL A 220 -17.62 -23.20 -25.06
CA VAL A 220 -18.04 -22.25 -26.08
C VAL A 220 -18.59 -23.02 -27.27
N ASP A 221 -19.87 -22.82 -27.58
CA ASP A 221 -20.50 -23.44 -28.75
C ASP A 221 -20.36 -22.59 -30.03
N HIS A 222 -19.93 -21.33 -29.90
CA HIS A 222 -19.91 -20.36 -31.00
C HIS A 222 -18.47 -19.91 -31.34
N GLU A 223 -18.02 -20.17 -32.57
CA GLU A 223 -16.61 -19.94 -33.01
C GLU A 223 -16.12 -18.48 -32.90
N SER A 224 -17.03 -17.50 -32.90
CA SER A 224 -16.67 -16.07 -32.79
C SER A 224 -16.19 -15.65 -31.40
N GLN A 225 -16.35 -16.51 -30.39
CA GLN A 225 -15.98 -16.22 -29.02
C GLN A 225 -14.61 -16.79 -28.67
N PRO A 226 -13.75 -16.04 -27.95
CA PRO A 226 -12.43 -16.55 -27.59
C PRO A 226 -12.54 -17.75 -26.64
N SER A 227 -11.70 -18.76 -26.87
CA SER A 227 -11.50 -19.88 -25.96
C SER A 227 -10.92 -19.40 -24.63
N ASP A 228 -11.25 -20.09 -23.54
CA ASP A 228 -10.68 -19.78 -22.23
C ASP A 228 -9.17 -20.05 -22.22
N THR A 229 -8.37 -19.00 -21.98
CA THR A 229 -6.90 -19.06 -21.92
C THR A 229 -6.37 -19.72 -20.64
N SER A 230 -7.23 -20.03 -19.68
CA SER A 230 -6.88 -20.55 -18.35
C SER A 230 -5.90 -19.65 -17.58
N GLN A 231 -5.82 -18.36 -17.91
CA GLN A 231 -4.93 -17.41 -17.24
C GLN A 231 -5.60 -16.75 -16.03
N VAL A 232 -4.82 -16.61 -14.95
CA VAL A 232 -5.19 -15.88 -13.73
C VAL A 232 -4.02 -15.02 -13.28
N PHE A 233 -4.30 -13.76 -12.95
CA PHE A 233 -3.28 -12.78 -12.55
C PHE A 233 -3.40 -12.41 -11.08
N LEU A 234 -2.27 -12.47 -10.37
CA LEU A 234 -2.13 -12.24 -8.94
C LEU A 234 -1.11 -11.14 -8.67
N CYS A 235 -1.32 -10.40 -7.60
CA CYS A 235 -0.41 -9.38 -7.08
C CYS A 235 0.06 -9.81 -5.70
N LEU A 236 1.35 -9.69 -5.42
CA LEU A 236 1.97 -9.97 -4.13
C LEU A 236 2.65 -8.70 -3.60
N ASP A 237 2.56 -8.44 -2.31
CA ASP A 237 3.16 -7.26 -1.66
C ASP A 237 3.12 -7.38 -0.13
N GLY A 238 4.01 -6.67 0.56
CA GLY A 238 4.07 -6.63 2.02
C GLY A 238 3.89 -5.23 2.62
N ASN A 239 3.15 -5.17 3.72
CA ASN A 239 2.84 -3.95 4.43
C ASN A 239 3.31 -3.98 5.89
N PHE A 240 4.35 -3.20 6.19
CA PHE A 240 4.96 -3.06 7.52
C PHE A 240 4.23 -2.09 8.46
N GLN A 241 3.11 -1.50 8.05
CA GLN A 241 2.29 -0.69 8.96
C GLN A 241 1.47 -1.57 9.90
N HIS A 242 1.02 -2.74 9.43
CA HIS A 242 0.22 -3.75 10.13
C HIS A 242 1.00 -4.52 11.23
N ARG A 243 1.83 -3.83 12.00
CA ARG A 243 2.56 -4.37 13.16
C ARG A 243 1.65 -4.72 14.32
N HIS A 244 2.03 -5.74 15.08
CA HIS A 244 1.36 -6.17 16.30
C HIS A 244 2.34 -6.20 17.47
N HIS A 245 1.91 -5.73 18.64
CA HIS A 245 2.74 -5.75 19.84
C HIS A 245 2.65 -7.09 20.56
N GLU A 246 3.80 -7.70 20.82
CA GLU A 246 3.91 -8.97 21.56
C GLU A 246 3.29 -8.90 22.97
N LYS A 247 3.27 -7.71 23.59
CA LYS A 247 2.62 -7.51 24.89
C LYS A 247 1.09 -7.62 24.84
N ALA A 248 0.50 -7.41 23.67
CA ALA A 248 -0.93 -7.59 23.45
C ALA A 248 -1.33 -9.06 23.24
N SER A 249 -0.34 -9.94 23.01
CA SER A 249 -0.52 -11.37 22.75
C SER A 249 -0.80 -12.21 24.01
N LYS A 250 -1.13 -11.59 25.14
CA LYS A 250 -1.56 -12.30 26.36
C LYS A 250 -2.98 -12.84 26.20
N ASN A 251 -3.13 -13.85 25.35
CA ASN A 251 -4.38 -14.58 25.18
C ASN A 251 -4.34 -15.87 26.00
N HIS A 252 -5.42 -16.14 26.72
CA HIS A 252 -5.68 -17.44 27.35
C HIS A 252 -6.31 -18.46 26.38
N LEU A 253 -6.62 -18.02 25.15
CA LEU A 253 -7.26 -18.83 24.11
C LEU A 253 -6.25 -19.28 23.05
N PRO A 254 -6.37 -20.52 22.52
CA PRO A 254 -5.59 -20.98 21.38
C PRO A 254 -5.71 -20.04 20.17
N LEU A 255 -4.66 -19.98 19.35
CA LEU A 255 -4.68 -19.20 18.12
C LEU A 255 -5.67 -19.82 17.12
N HIS A 256 -6.59 -19.02 16.60
CA HIS A 256 -7.43 -19.42 15.48
C HIS A 256 -6.98 -18.69 14.21
N THR A 257 -6.43 -19.44 13.25
CA THR A 257 -6.03 -18.89 11.95
C THR A 257 -7.23 -18.91 10.99
N PRO A 258 -7.73 -17.75 10.50
CA PRO A 258 -8.84 -17.71 9.56
C PRO A 258 -8.46 -18.23 8.17
N HIS A 259 -9.43 -18.62 7.33
CA HIS A 259 -9.17 -19.20 6.01
C HIS A 259 -8.35 -18.33 5.06
N LEU A 260 -8.49 -17.00 5.11
CA LEU A 260 -7.69 -16.07 4.31
C LEU A 260 -6.23 -15.98 4.78
N PHE A 261 -5.83 -16.65 5.85
CA PHE A 261 -4.45 -16.67 6.32
C PHE A 261 -3.80 -18.02 6.06
N VAL A 262 -2.58 -17.97 5.53
CA VAL A 262 -1.66 -19.11 5.51
C VAL A 262 -1.18 -19.37 6.93
N THR A 263 -1.14 -20.63 7.35
CA THR A 263 -0.79 -20.96 8.73
C THR A 263 0.71 -20.77 8.99
N PRO A 264 1.12 -20.51 10.23
CA PRO A 264 2.54 -20.44 10.59
C PRO A 264 3.33 -21.69 10.18
N GLU A 265 2.69 -22.87 10.25
CA GLU A 265 3.29 -24.15 9.89
C GLU A 265 3.55 -24.26 8.39
N GLU A 266 2.62 -23.81 7.54
CA GLU A 266 2.79 -23.76 6.08
C GLU A 266 3.93 -22.80 5.65
N ILE A 267 4.04 -21.66 6.35
CA ILE A 267 5.13 -20.69 6.14
C ILE A 267 6.47 -21.31 6.57
N GLN A 268 6.51 -21.95 7.74
CA GLN A 268 7.72 -22.60 8.25
C GLN A 268 8.17 -23.73 7.32
N ALA A 269 7.26 -24.59 6.86
CA ALA A 269 7.57 -25.65 5.90
C ALA A 269 8.15 -25.11 4.59
N SER A 270 7.67 -23.95 4.13
CA SER A 270 8.21 -23.28 2.95
C SER A 270 9.62 -22.73 3.20
N ASN A 271 9.89 -22.15 4.37
CA ASN A 271 11.22 -21.69 4.77
C ASN A 271 12.22 -22.86 4.89
N ASP A 272 11.80 -23.98 5.50
CA ASP A 272 12.64 -25.17 5.67
C ASP A 272 12.98 -25.80 4.32
N GLN A 273 12.02 -25.81 3.39
CA GLN A 273 12.25 -26.26 2.02
C GLN A 273 13.25 -25.36 1.29
N ILE A 274 13.11 -24.03 1.40
CA ILE A 274 14.08 -23.09 0.83
C ILE A 274 15.48 -23.38 1.39
N LEU A 275 15.61 -23.48 2.70
CA LEU A 275 16.91 -23.72 3.36
C LEU A 275 17.54 -25.05 2.93
N THR A 276 16.74 -26.10 2.81
CA THR A 276 17.19 -27.42 2.36
C THR A 276 17.77 -27.34 0.96
N HIS A 277 17.06 -26.67 0.04
CA HIS A 277 17.51 -26.51 -1.33
C HIS A 277 18.69 -25.56 -1.47
N GLU A 278 18.78 -24.51 -0.65
CA GLU A 278 19.95 -23.61 -0.63
C GLU A 278 21.22 -24.36 -0.22
N LYS A 279 21.12 -25.23 0.80
CA LYS A 279 22.22 -26.11 1.21
C LYS A 279 22.59 -27.11 0.11
N ALA A 280 21.60 -27.76 -0.50
CA ALA A 280 21.83 -28.74 -1.56
C ALA A 280 22.50 -28.13 -2.80
N GLN A 281 22.11 -26.91 -3.18
CA GLN A 281 22.66 -26.22 -4.35
C GLN A 281 23.92 -25.41 -4.04
N LYS A 282 24.46 -25.47 -2.80
CA LYS A 282 25.60 -24.67 -2.32
C LYS A 282 25.45 -23.16 -2.60
N LYS A 283 24.20 -22.66 -2.59
CA LYS A 283 23.88 -21.23 -2.79
C LYS A 283 23.79 -20.50 -1.45
N THR A 284 24.80 -20.71 -0.60
CA THR A 284 24.90 -20.12 0.74
C THR A 284 25.29 -18.64 0.73
N GLU A 285 25.81 -18.14 -0.40
CA GLU A 285 26.09 -16.72 -0.59
C GLU A 285 25.01 -16.07 -1.44
N LYS A 286 24.49 -14.94 -0.92
CA LYS A 286 23.62 -14.03 -1.67
C LYS A 286 24.45 -13.42 -2.80
N ALA A 287 24.56 -14.08 -3.94
CA ALA A 287 24.78 -13.36 -5.19
C ALA A 287 23.58 -12.40 -5.31
N LYS A 288 23.82 -11.12 -4.97
CA LYS A 288 22.77 -10.11 -4.95
C LYS A 288 22.57 -9.65 -6.37
N ASP A 289 21.40 -9.95 -6.95
CA ASP A 289 21.01 -9.35 -8.22
C ASP A 289 20.98 -7.82 -8.06
N ARG A 290 21.46 -7.08 -9.06
CA ARG A 290 21.50 -5.60 -9.08
C ARG A 290 20.15 -4.95 -8.75
N CYS A 291 19.04 -5.54 -9.19
CA CYS A 291 17.68 -5.10 -8.83
C CYS A 291 17.41 -5.24 -7.32
N THR A 292 17.97 -6.24 -6.65
CA THR A 292 17.84 -6.46 -5.19
C THR A 292 18.50 -5.34 -4.38
N GLU A 293 19.52 -4.66 -4.91
CA GLU A 293 20.23 -3.58 -4.20
C GLU A 293 19.49 -2.23 -4.26
N GLN A 294 18.69 -2.00 -5.30
CA GLN A 294 17.95 -0.76 -5.50
C GLN A 294 16.60 -0.73 -4.77
N HIS A 295 16.07 -1.90 -4.37
CA HIS A 295 14.74 -2.04 -3.76
C HIS A 295 14.78 -2.26 -2.25
N LYS A 296 13.99 -1.44 -1.51
CA LYS A 296 13.82 -1.58 -0.05
C LYS A 296 13.14 -2.89 0.37
N ALA A 297 12.26 -3.44 -0.48
CA ALA A 297 11.61 -4.74 -0.22
C ALA A 297 12.62 -5.91 -0.25
N ALA A 298 13.71 -5.76 -1.00
CA ALA A 298 14.72 -6.80 -1.17
C ALA A 298 15.90 -6.68 -0.17
N ASP A 299 16.29 -5.46 0.21
CA ASP A 299 17.31 -5.18 1.25
C ASP A 299 16.70 -4.95 2.64
N ASP A 300 15.60 -5.64 2.97
CA ASP A 300 14.83 -5.27 4.15
C ASP A 300 15.48 -5.77 5.46
N ARG A 301 16.42 -4.94 5.96
CA ARG A 301 17.09 -5.04 7.27
C ARG A 301 16.11 -4.84 8.45
N ARG A 302 14.81 -4.72 8.19
CA ARG A 302 13.73 -4.46 9.15
C ARG A 302 13.26 -5.73 9.86
N ASN A 303 14.17 -6.40 10.55
CA ASN A 303 13.88 -7.59 11.35
C ASN A 303 13.46 -7.22 12.80
N ALA A 304 13.34 -8.21 13.69
CA ALA A 304 13.04 -8.04 15.11
C ALA A 304 13.88 -6.96 15.84
N SER A 305 15.10 -6.66 15.36
CA SER A 305 15.94 -5.59 15.93
C SER A 305 15.41 -4.19 15.64
N THR A 306 14.71 -4.00 14.52
CA THR A 306 14.09 -2.72 14.12
C THR A 306 12.79 -2.47 14.89
N TRP A 307 12.03 -3.53 15.20
CA TRP A 307 10.70 -3.45 15.83
C TRP A 307 10.64 -4.15 17.19
N LYS A 308 11.55 -3.78 18.10
CA LYS A 308 11.66 -4.41 19.44
C LYS A 308 10.32 -4.41 20.20
N GLY A 309 9.81 -5.60 20.52
CA GLY A 309 8.55 -5.81 21.24
C GLY A 309 7.31 -5.92 20.33
N CYS A 310 7.51 -6.16 19.04
CA CYS A 310 6.49 -6.65 18.13
C CYS A 310 6.73 -8.15 17.85
N ASP A 311 5.67 -8.93 17.81
CA ASP A 311 5.70 -10.32 17.33
C ASP A 311 5.46 -10.36 15.82
N ASP A 312 4.42 -9.70 15.32
CA ASP A 312 4.24 -9.48 13.89
C ASP A 312 4.79 -8.10 13.47
N THR A 313 5.74 -8.09 12.53
CA THR A 313 6.40 -6.90 11.98
C THR A 313 5.68 -6.33 10.76
N GLY A 314 4.72 -7.06 10.20
CA GLY A 314 3.91 -6.63 9.06
C GLY A 314 2.92 -7.70 8.60
N LEU A 315 2.28 -7.45 7.45
CA LEU A 315 1.35 -8.34 6.79
C LEU A 315 1.74 -8.46 5.31
N PHE A 316 1.91 -9.68 4.81
CA PHE A 316 2.14 -9.96 3.40
C PHE A 316 0.83 -10.44 2.77
N GLY A 317 0.49 -9.97 1.58
CA GLY A 317 -0.80 -10.23 0.94
C GLY A 317 -0.68 -10.79 -0.46
N CYS A 318 -1.80 -11.35 -0.92
CA CYS A 318 -2.05 -11.75 -2.28
C CYS A 318 -3.48 -11.36 -2.68
N CYS A 319 -3.63 -10.65 -3.80
CA CYS A 319 -4.93 -10.34 -4.38
C CYS A 319 -4.93 -10.64 -5.89
N CYS A 320 -6.10 -10.83 -6.49
CA CYS A 320 -6.20 -10.93 -7.95
C CYS A 320 -6.20 -9.54 -8.63
N ARG A 321 -6.16 -9.51 -9.97
CA ARG A 321 -6.25 -8.27 -10.78
C ARG A 321 -7.59 -7.51 -10.69
N HIS A 322 -8.58 -8.05 -9.98
CA HIS A 322 -9.84 -7.38 -9.63
C HIS A 322 -9.86 -6.85 -8.19
N ASP A 323 -8.68 -6.81 -7.55
CA ASP A 323 -8.47 -6.33 -6.17
C ASP A 323 -9.14 -7.22 -5.08
N SER A 324 -9.57 -8.45 -5.41
CA SER A 324 -10.08 -9.42 -4.42
C SER A 324 -8.93 -10.10 -3.69
N VAL A 325 -9.02 -10.16 -2.36
CA VAL A 325 -8.06 -10.81 -1.47
C VAL A 325 -8.13 -12.33 -1.64
N ILE A 326 -6.96 -12.96 -1.78
CA ILE A 326 -6.83 -14.42 -1.84
C ILE A 326 -6.29 -14.93 -0.51
N TYR A 327 -5.05 -14.55 -0.15
CA TYR A 327 -4.38 -15.01 1.06
C TYR A 327 -3.49 -13.93 1.69
N PHE A 328 -3.28 -14.07 3.00
CA PHE A 328 -2.34 -13.30 3.79
C PHE A 328 -1.34 -14.21 4.51
N CYS A 329 -0.13 -13.69 4.73
CA CYS A 329 0.86 -14.24 5.65
C CYS A 329 1.24 -13.18 6.68
N ASN A 330 1.33 -13.56 7.96
CA ASN A 330 1.94 -12.67 8.95
C ASN A 330 3.45 -12.63 8.73
N ILE A 331 4.01 -11.42 8.73
CA ILE A 331 5.47 -11.25 8.74
C ILE A 331 5.89 -11.33 10.21
N HIS A 332 6.37 -12.49 10.64
CA HIS A 332 6.65 -12.77 12.06
C HIS A 332 8.13 -12.60 12.39
N LYS A 333 8.48 -11.53 13.12
CA LYS A 333 9.85 -11.18 13.58
C LYS A 333 10.94 -11.17 12.49
N SER A 334 10.56 -11.29 11.22
CA SER A 334 11.40 -11.31 10.02
C SER A 334 11.09 -10.11 9.11
N GLY A 335 11.83 -9.99 8.00
CA GLY A 335 11.45 -9.12 6.87
C GLY A 335 10.60 -9.89 5.85
N GLU A 336 10.38 -9.31 4.66
CA GLU A 336 9.74 -9.98 3.51
C GLU A 336 10.61 -11.12 2.92
N GLY A 337 10.74 -12.22 3.67
CA GLY A 337 11.45 -13.41 3.20
C GLY A 337 10.71 -14.12 2.07
N ARG A 338 11.45 -14.80 1.17
CA ARG A 338 10.90 -15.55 0.03
C ARG A 338 9.98 -16.72 0.40
N GLY A 339 9.96 -17.15 1.66
CA GLY A 339 9.00 -18.14 2.16
C GLY A 339 7.55 -17.64 2.17
N LEU A 340 7.32 -16.34 2.33
CA LEU A 340 5.98 -15.76 2.31
C LEU A 340 5.30 -15.92 0.94
N PRO A 341 5.88 -15.41 -0.18
CA PRO A 341 5.30 -15.63 -1.50
C PRO A 341 5.26 -17.11 -1.88
N MET A 342 6.27 -17.91 -1.51
CA MET A 342 6.28 -19.35 -1.80
C MET A 342 5.13 -20.09 -1.11
N SER A 343 4.84 -19.78 0.15
CA SER A 343 3.75 -20.43 0.90
C SER A 343 2.37 -20.14 0.30
N ILE A 344 2.10 -18.89 -0.07
CA ILE A 344 0.86 -18.50 -0.78
C ILE A 344 0.76 -19.25 -2.12
N LEU A 345 1.82 -19.22 -2.94
CA LEU A 345 1.81 -19.85 -4.25
C LEU A 345 1.60 -21.37 -4.15
N LYS A 346 2.26 -22.04 -3.20
CA LYS A 346 2.08 -23.49 -2.97
C LYS A 346 0.65 -23.84 -2.62
N ARG A 347 0.05 -23.11 -1.68
CA ARG A 347 -1.33 -23.34 -1.26
C ARG A 347 -2.29 -23.13 -2.42
N LEU A 348 -2.17 -22.00 -3.11
CA LEU A 348 -3.04 -21.67 -4.24
C LEU A 348 -2.90 -22.70 -5.38
N LEU A 349 -1.69 -23.09 -5.76
CA LEU A 349 -1.46 -24.10 -6.81
C LEU A 349 -2.02 -25.48 -6.45
N GLY A 350 -2.17 -25.80 -5.16
CA GLY A 350 -2.81 -27.03 -4.69
C GLY A 350 -4.34 -26.99 -4.79
N GLU A 351 -4.94 -25.80 -4.83
CA GLU A 351 -6.38 -25.59 -4.90
C GLU A 351 -6.89 -25.37 -6.34
N LEU A 352 -6.00 -25.00 -7.26
CA LEU A 352 -6.33 -24.68 -8.66
C LEU A 352 -6.25 -25.90 -9.59
N ASN A 353 -7.13 -25.91 -10.60
CA ASN A 353 -7.06 -26.87 -11.71
C ASN A 353 -5.65 -26.86 -12.37
N PRO A 354 -5.05 -28.03 -12.68
CA PRO A 354 -3.74 -28.13 -13.32
C PRO A 354 -3.56 -27.34 -14.62
N ASN A 355 -4.63 -27.05 -15.35
CA ASN A 355 -4.57 -26.29 -16.61
C ASN A 355 -4.39 -24.78 -16.38
N ILE A 356 -4.69 -24.27 -15.18
CA ILE A 356 -4.56 -22.84 -14.88
C ILE A 356 -3.11 -22.41 -14.90
N GLN A 357 -2.87 -21.30 -15.61
CA GLN A 357 -1.63 -20.57 -15.74
C GLN A 357 -1.67 -19.32 -14.86
N LEU A 358 -0.68 -19.13 -13.99
CA LEU A 358 -0.60 -18.00 -13.06
C LEU A 358 0.37 -16.93 -13.56
N GLY A 359 -0.12 -15.71 -13.73
CA GLY A 359 0.70 -14.51 -13.84
C GLY A 359 0.88 -13.87 -12.47
N VAL A 360 2.11 -13.84 -11.95
CA VAL A 360 2.44 -13.28 -10.63
C VAL A 360 3.14 -11.93 -10.81
N LEU A 361 2.48 -10.86 -10.36
CA LEU A 361 3.04 -9.52 -10.27
C LEU A 361 3.55 -9.26 -8.85
N TYR A 362 4.80 -8.85 -8.73
CA TYR A 362 5.44 -8.49 -7.45
C TYR A 362 6.52 -7.46 -7.71
N ASP A 363 6.78 -6.55 -6.77
CA ASP A 363 7.88 -5.57 -6.80
C ASP A 363 9.23 -6.14 -7.24
N ILE A 364 9.50 -7.37 -6.82
CA ILE A 364 10.72 -8.10 -7.15
C ILE A 364 10.43 -9.38 -7.96
N GLY A 365 9.34 -9.38 -8.71
CA GLY A 365 8.94 -10.48 -9.59
C GLY A 365 10.04 -10.89 -10.58
N CYS A 366 10.83 -9.92 -11.05
CA CYS A 366 12.02 -10.14 -11.89
C CYS A 366 13.08 -11.09 -11.29
N THR A 367 13.14 -11.18 -9.96
CA THR A 367 14.07 -12.06 -9.22
C THR A 367 13.39 -13.29 -8.62
N LEU A 368 12.05 -13.32 -8.57
CA LEU A 368 11.31 -14.39 -7.91
C LEU A 368 11.36 -15.69 -8.71
N GLY A 369 11.13 -15.62 -10.03
CA GLY A 369 11.24 -16.78 -10.93
C GLY A 369 12.65 -17.37 -10.93
N LYS A 370 13.67 -16.53 -11.16
CA LYS A 370 15.09 -16.92 -11.09
C LYS A 370 15.45 -17.56 -9.75
N PHE A 371 14.92 -17.03 -8.64
CA PHE A 371 15.15 -17.60 -7.32
C PHE A 371 14.63 -19.03 -7.22
N PHE A 372 13.43 -19.32 -7.72
CA PHE A 372 12.87 -20.67 -7.70
C PHE A 372 13.63 -21.62 -8.63
N GLU A 373 13.90 -21.21 -9.86
CA GLU A 373 14.67 -22.00 -10.84
C GLU A 373 16.05 -22.36 -10.30
N SER A 374 16.79 -21.34 -9.85
CA SER A 374 18.16 -21.49 -9.36
C SER A 374 18.29 -22.42 -8.14
N ARG A 375 17.20 -22.65 -7.40
CA ARG A 375 17.17 -23.50 -6.20
C ARG A 375 16.40 -24.79 -6.41
N ASN A 376 15.94 -25.09 -7.63
CA ASN A 376 15.07 -26.24 -7.91
C ASN A 376 13.82 -26.28 -7.01
N LEU A 377 13.23 -25.12 -6.75
CA LEU A 377 12.00 -24.97 -5.98
C LEU A 377 10.81 -24.92 -6.94
N LEU A 378 9.67 -25.50 -6.54
CA LEU A 378 8.42 -25.51 -7.32
C LEU A 378 8.58 -26.00 -8.78
N THR A 379 9.55 -26.86 -9.06
CA THR A 379 9.91 -27.30 -10.43
C THR A 379 8.73 -27.84 -11.23
N LYS A 380 7.82 -28.58 -10.59
CA LYS A 380 6.59 -29.09 -11.23
C LYS A 380 5.57 -28.00 -11.59
N HIS A 381 5.60 -26.87 -10.89
CA HIS A 381 4.63 -25.79 -11.06
C HIS A 381 5.20 -24.57 -11.80
N LEU A 382 6.53 -24.41 -11.86
CA LEU A 382 7.18 -23.29 -12.54
C LEU A 382 6.74 -23.10 -14.00
N PRO A 383 6.56 -24.17 -14.82
CA PRO A 383 6.07 -24.01 -16.18
C PRO A 383 4.66 -23.39 -16.28
N ARG A 384 3.89 -23.46 -15.19
CA ARG A 384 2.55 -22.87 -15.08
C ARG A 384 2.56 -21.44 -14.55
N MET A 385 3.73 -20.85 -14.29
CA MET A 385 3.86 -19.53 -13.69
C MET A 385 4.67 -18.58 -14.59
N LYS A 386 4.20 -17.34 -14.66
CA LYS A 386 4.91 -16.22 -15.28
C LYS A 386 5.08 -15.11 -14.26
N PHE A 387 6.22 -14.44 -14.27
CA PHE A 387 6.51 -13.36 -13.34
C PHE A 387 6.63 -12.01 -14.06
N ALA A 388 6.12 -10.96 -13.43
CA ALA A 388 6.28 -9.57 -13.86
C ALA A 388 6.46 -8.66 -12.64
N THR A 389 6.94 -7.46 -12.90
CA THR A 389 6.97 -6.39 -11.90
C THR A 389 5.67 -5.61 -11.99
N ALA A 390 5.06 -5.27 -10.85
CA ALA A 390 3.92 -4.35 -10.80
C ALA A 390 4.26 -3.04 -11.57
N VAL A 391 3.34 -2.51 -12.36
CA VAL A 391 3.61 -1.47 -13.37
C VAL A 391 4.25 -0.24 -12.74
N PHE A 392 3.74 0.22 -11.60
CA PHE A 392 4.28 1.41 -10.95
C PHE A 392 5.70 1.16 -10.42
N HIS A 393 5.90 -0.01 -9.83
CA HIS A 393 7.20 -0.43 -9.28
C HIS A 393 8.21 -0.74 -10.38
N SER A 394 7.76 -1.15 -11.57
CA SER A 394 8.61 -1.48 -12.72
C SER A 394 9.48 -0.31 -13.17
N TYR A 395 8.97 0.93 -13.05
CA TYR A 395 9.71 2.12 -13.42
C TYR A 395 10.91 2.39 -12.52
N VAL A 396 10.97 1.83 -11.31
CA VAL A 396 12.15 1.95 -10.44
C VAL A 396 13.26 0.96 -10.83
N HIS A 397 12.95 -0.05 -11.66
CA HIS A 397 13.97 -0.97 -12.18
C HIS A 397 14.70 -0.37 -13.37
N ASP A 398 15.90 -0.90 -13.64
CA ASP A 398 16.64 -0.55 -14.84
C ASP A 398 15.85 -0.91 -16.13
N TRP A 399 16.21 -0.26 -17.23
CA TRP A 399 15.49 -0.42 -18.49
C TRP A 399 15.53 -1.86 -19.02
N ALA A 400 16.63 -2.58 -18.84
CA ALA A 400 16.75 -3.97 -19.28
C ALA A 400 15.79 -4.90 -18.52
N CYS A 401 15.63 -4.68 -17.21
CA CYS A 401 14.65 -5.34 -16.37
C CYS A 401 13.22 -4.96 -16.78
N GLN A 402 12.95 -3.68 -17.06
CA GLN A 402 11.65 -3.23 -17.56
C GLN A 402 11.27 -3.93 -18.87
N LEU A 403 12.18 -4.01 -19.85
CA LEU A 403 11.92 -4.72 -21.11
C LEU A 403 11.51 -6.17 -20.89
N LYS A 404 12.10 -6.86 -19.91
CA LYS A 404 11.83 -8.28 -19.61
C LYS A 404 10.61 -8.51 -18.71
N PHE A 405 10.32 -7.60 -17.77
CA PHE A 405 9.37 -7.85 -16.68
C PHE A 405 8.26 -6.81 -16.53
N ASN A 406 8.25 -5.71 -17.29
CA ASN A 406 7.12 -4.78 -17.30
C ASN A 406 5.96 -5.39 -18.09
N PRO A 407 4.76 -5.56 -17.50
CA PRO A 407 3.62 -6.18 -18.18
C PRO A 407 3.10 -5.36 -19.37
N ARG A 408 3.38 -4.05 -19.44
CA ARG A 408 3.01 -3.21 -20.59
C ARG A 408 3.81 -3.56 -21.85
N TYR A 409 5.05 -4.02 -21.70
CA TYR A 409 5.92 -4.38 -22.82
C TYR A 409 5.81 -5.85 -23.22
N ASN A 410 5.29 -6.70 -22.33
CA ASN A 410 5.33 -8.15 -22.48
C ASN A 410 3.96 -8.76 -22.81
N LYS A 411 3.93 -9.69 -23.76
CA LYS A 411 2.72 -10.40 -24.22
C LYS A 411 2.06 -11.22 -23.11
N GLY A 412 0.73 -11.22 -23.05
CA GLY A 412 -0.05 -12.07 -22.16
C GLY A 412 -0.26 -11.50 -20.77
N TRP A 413 -0.22 -10.18 -20.62
CA TRP A 413 -0.62 -9.48 -19.39
C TRP A 413 -1.81 -8.54 -19.60
N GLY A 414 -2.21 -8.28 -20.86
CA GLY A 414 -3.25 -7.30 -21.17
C GLY A 414 -2.91 -5.92 -20.58
N LEU A 415 -3.88 -5.32 -19.88
CA LEU A 415 -3.70 -4.06 -19.17
C LEU A 415 -3.58 -4.24 -17.65
N THR A 416 -3.18 -5.44 -17.18
CA THR A 416 -2.95 -5.73 -15.75
C THR A 416 -1.88 -4.79 -15.18
N ASP A 417 -2.15 -4.18 -14.03
CA ASP A 417 -1.23 -3.24 -13.38
C ASP A 417 -0.42 -3.84 -12.23
N GLY A 418 -0.95 -4.81 -11.48
CA GLY A 418 -0.25 -5.37 -10.33
C GLY A 418 -0.44 -4.58 -9.03
N GLU A 419 -1.26 -3.52 -9.04
CA GLU A 419 -1.34 -2.51 -7.96
C GLU A 419 -2.51 -2.77 -6.98
N GLY A 420 -3.12 -3.96 -7.04
CA GLY A 420 -4.33 -4.27 -6.26
C GLY A 420 -4.10 -4.28 -4.75
N LEU A 421 -2.91 -4.68 -4.30
CA LEU A 421 -2.58 -4.72 -2.88
C LEU A 421 -2.41 -3.32 -2.28
N GLU A 422 -1.85 -2.35 -3.02
CA GLU A 422 -1.76 -0.97 -2.55
C GLU A 422 -3.15 -0.37 -2.29
N ARG A 423 -4.13 -0.71 -3.13
CA ARG A 423 -5.54 -0.32 -2.93
C ARG A 423 -6.15 -1.01 -1.72
N LEU A 424 -5.86 -2.29 -1.53
CA LEU A 424 -6.30 -3.05 -0.37
C LEU A 424 -5.69 -2.50 0.93
N TRP A 425 -4.41 -2.12 0.93
CA TRP A 425 -3.72 -1.52 2.07
C TRP A 425 -4.35 -0.19 2.46
N SER A 426 -4.71 0.64 1.48
CA SER A 426 -5.48 1.86 1.72
C SER A 426 -6.81 1.55 2.42
N TYR A 427 -7.56 0.56 1.92
CA TYR A 427 -8.84 0.13 2.49
C TYR A 427 -8.72 -0.44 3.92
N LEU A 428 -7.65 -1.19 4.22
CA LEU A 428 -7.39 -1.78 5.53
C LEU A 428 -6.68 -0.83 6.51
N SER A 429 -6.22 0.34 6.06
CA SER A 429 -5.48 1.31 6.89
C SER A 429 -6.17 1.72 8.19
N PRO A 430 -7.52 1.84 8.29
CA PRO A 430 -8.18 2.16 9.56
C PRO A 430 -7.98 1.09 10.64
N LEU A 431 -7.66 -0.15 10.26
CA LEU A 431 -7.41 -1.25 11.18
C LEU A 431 -6.00 -1.21 11.79
N VAL A 432 -5.04 -0.54 11.16
CA VAL A 432 -3.62 -0.54 11.55
C VAL A 432 -3.42 -0.08 12.99
N GLY A 433 -4.04 1.03 13.38
CA GLY A 433 -3.90 1.61 14.72
C GLY A 433 -4.53 0.73 15.80
N PRO A 434 -5.84 0.44 15.73
CA PRO A 434 -6.54 -0.35 16.72
C PRO A 434 -5.98 -1.77 16.88
N GLN A 435 -5.68 -2.46 15.78
CA GLN A 435 -5.25 -3.87 15.83
C GLN A 435 -3.82 -4.06 16.34
N ARG A 436 -3.02 -2.99 16.40
CA ARG A 436 -1.65 -3.05 16.93
C ARG A 436 -1.60 -3.47 18.40
N TYR A 437 -2.67 -3.18 19.15
CA TYR A 437 -2.81 -3.44 20.59
C TYR A 437 -3.93 -4.43 20.90
N ALA A 438 -4.60 -4.98 19.89
CA ALA A 438 -5.60 -6.02 20.05
C ALA A 438 -4.93 -7.35 20.39
N THR A 439 -5.70 -8.34 20.83
CA THR A 439 -5.16 -9.69 20.96
C THR A 439 -4.96 -10.34 19.59
N ARG A 440 -4.11 -11.36 19.48
CA ARG A 440 -3.76 -11.97 18.18
C ARG A 440 -4.98 -12.52 17.43
N ASN A 441 -5.87 -13.23 18.12
CA ASN A 441 -7.13 -13.72 17.53
C ASN A 441 -8.01 -12.58 17.03
N ARG A 442 -8.14 -11.49 17.79
CA ARG A 442 -8.97 -10.34 17.40
C ARG A 442 -8.37 -9.58 16.23
N ARG A 443 -7.04 -9.47 16.14
CA ARG A 443 -6.35 -8.92 14.97
C ARG A 443 -6.66 -9.74 13.73
N LEU A 444 -6.40 -11.06 13.76
CA LEU A 444 -6.65 -11.94 12.62
C LEU A 444 -8.13 -11.95 12.22
N GLY A 445 -9.03 -12.08 13.20
CA GLY A 445 -10.48 -12.06 12.97
C GLY A 445 -10.96 -10.74 12.38
N GLY A 446 -10.43 -9.60 12.85
CA GLY A 446 -10.74 -8.28 12.32
C GLY A 446 -10.28 -8.06 10.89
N ILE A 447 -9.03 -8.44 10.56
CA ILE A 447 -8.51 -8.36 9.18
C ILE A 447 -9.30 -9.29 8.26
N ASN A 448 -9.53 -10.54 8.68
CA ASN A 448 -10.28 -11.52 7.91
C ASN A 448 -11.70 -11.00 7.62
N HIS A 449 -12.44 -10.58 8.65
CA HIS A 449 -13.81 -10.12 8.49
C HIS A 449 -13.91 -8.92 7.53
N ARG A 450 -13.00 -7.94 7.67
CA ARG A 450 -12.97 -6.77 6.78
C ARG A 450 -12.61 -7.14 5.34
N SER A 451 -11.73 -8.12 5.15
CA SER A 451 -11.29 -8.60 3.82
C SER A 451 -12.35 -9.46 3.15
N VAL A 452 -13.06 -10.31 3.90
CA VAL A 452 -14.23 -11.05 3.40
C VAL A 452 -15.31 -10.09 2.92
N PHE A 453 -15.60 -9.04 3.70
CA PHE A 453 -16.56 -8.01 3.30
C PHE A 453 -16.08 -7.24 2.05
N HIS A 454 -14.78 -6.95 1.94
CA HIS A 454 -14.20 -6.35 0.73
C HIS A 454 -14.42 -7.24 -0.51
N ASN A 455 -14.13 -8.54 -0.40
CA ASN A 455 -14.37 -9.50 -1.48
C ASN A 455 -15.85 -9.59 -1.87
N MET A 456 -16.75 -9.62 -0.88
CA MET A 456 -18.20 -9.64 -1.11
C MET A 456 -18.66 -8.43 -1.93
N LEU A 457 -18.28 -7.21 -1.52
CA LEU A 457 -18.57 -5.99 -2.28
C LEU A 457 -17.94 -6.02 -3.68
N GLY A 458 -16.74 -6.60 -3.80
CA GLY A 458 -16.05 -6.79 -5.07
C GLY A 458 -16.84 -7.70 -6.01
N MET A 459 -17.37 -8.82 -5.50
CA MET A 459 -18.20 -9.76 -6.25
C MET A 459 -19.53 -9.14 -6.68
N GLU A 460 -20.24 -8.46 -5.78
CA GLU A 460 -21.48 -7.74 -6.11
C GLU A 460 -21.29 -6.71 -7.23
N LYS A 461 -20.13 -6.05 -7.26
CA LYS A 461 -19.78 -5.02 -8.25
C LYS A 461 -18.91 -5.56 -9.39
N LEU A 462 -18.74 -6.88 -9.52
CA LEU A 462 -17.78 -7.47 -10.45
C LEU A 462 -18.14 -7.14 -11.90
N LEU A 463 -19.41 -7.28 -12.28
CA LEU A 463 -19.87 -6.96 -13.63
C LEU A 463 -19.68 -5.47 -13.98
N LEU A 464 -19.93 -4.57 -13.02
CA LEU A 464 -19.66 -3.14 -13.20
C LEU A 464 -18.16 -2.86 -13.35
N THR A 465 -17.32 -3.60 -12.62
CA THR A 465 -15.86 -3.49 -12.73
C THR A 465 -15.35 -4.00 -14.07
N LEU A 466 -15.86 -5.14 -14.56
CA LEU A 466 -15.55 -5.67 -15.90
C LEU A 466 -16.00 -4.70 -17.00
N LYS A 467 -17.20 -4.12 -16.88
CA LYS A 467 -17.70 -3.08 -17.81
C LYS A 467 -16.76 -1.87 -17.85
N ARG A 468 -16.36 -1.33 -16.69
CA ARG A 468 -15.43 -0.19 -16.60
C ARG A 468 -14.07 -0.52 -17.22
N LYS A 469 -13.51 -1.70 -16.92
CA LYS A 469 -12.24 -2.16 -17.50
C LYS A 469 -12.35 -2.32 -19.03
N THR A 470 -13.49 -2.82 -19.53
CA THR A 470 -13.74 -2.97 -20.97
C THR A 470 -13.77 -1.61 -21.67
N LEU A 471 -14.51 -0.64 -21.11
CA LEU A 471 -14.55 0.73 -21.65
C LEU A 471 -13.14 1.37 -21.63
N HIS A 472 -12.39 1.19 -20.55
CA HIS A 472 -11.02 1.67 -20.47
C HIS A 472 -10.12 1.04 -21.54
N ALA A 473 -10.21 -0.27 -21.74
CA ALA A 473 -9.44 -0.99 -22.76
C ALA A 473 -9.77 -0.50 -24.18
N ILE A 474 -11.06 -0.26 -24.48
CA ILE A 474 -11.51 0.29 -25.77
C ILE A 474 -10.98 1.71 -25.97
N THR A 475 -11.09 2.58 -24.97
CA THR A 475 -10.56 3.96 -25.05
C THR A 475 -9.05 3.93 -25.29
N HIS A 476 -8.32 3.13 -24.51
CA HIS A 476 -6.88 2.97 -24.68
C HIS A 476 -6.50 2.44 -26.07
N GLN A 477 -7.28 1.50 -26.61
CA GLN A 477 -7.09 0.98 -27.97
C GLN A 477 -7.29 2.08 -29.03
N LYS A 478 -8.34 2.90 -28.89
CA LYS A 478 -8.63 4.01 -29.81
C LYS A 478 -7.57 5.10 -29.75
N ASP A 479 -7.10 5.44 -28.55
CA ASP A 479 -6.04 6.45 -28.36
C ASP A 479 -4.72 5.97 -28.97
N ALA A 480 -4.34 4.72 -28.70
CA ALA A 480 -3.16 4.09 -29.31
C ALA A 480 -3.27 4.06 -30.84
N ARG A 481 -4.44 3.69 -31.38
CA ARG A 481 -4.67 3.65 -32.83
C ARG A 481 -4.59 5.03 -33.46
N THR A 482 -5.22 6.04 -32.84
CA THR A 482 -5.18 7.42 -33.33
C THR A 482 -3.76 7.97 -33.37
N ASN A 483 -2.95 7.66 -32.35
CA ASN A 483 -1.54 8.05 -32.33
C ASN A 483 -0.73 7.31 -33.40
N LEU A 484 -0.99 6.02 -33.61
CA LEU A 484 -0.34 5.22 -34.64
C LEU A 484 -0.68 5.74 -36.05
N ASP A 485 -1.95 5.99 -36.36
CA ASP A 485 -2.37 6.48 -37.68
C ASP A 485 -1.72 7.82 -38.05
N LYS A 486 -1.54 8.73 -37.06
CA LYS A 486 -0.80 9.99 -37.24
C LYS A 486 0.68 9.78 -37.58
N LEU A 487 1.29 8.71 -37.09
CA LEU A 487 2.68 8.37 -37.37
C LEU A 487 2.80 7.67 -38.72
N LEU A 488 1.86 6.77 -39.05
CA LEU A 488 1.81 6.08 -40.34
C LEU A 488 1.62 7.03 -41.53
N SER A 489 1.03 8.22 -41.32
CA SER A 489 0.92 9.25 -42.36
C SER A 489 2.21 10.08 -42.58
N GLN A 490 3.24 9.89 -41.75
CA GLN A 490 4.48 10.66 -41.84
C GLN A 490 5.54 9.94 -42.69
N PRO A 491 6.37 10.67 -43.46
CA PRO A 491 7.47 10.09 -44.21
C PRO A 491 8.48 9.44 -43.26
N ASN A 492 8.95 8.23 -43.59
CA ASN A 492 9.97 7.54 -42.81
C ASN A 492 11.37 8.07 -43.20
N PRO A 493 12.09 8.80 -42.33
CA PRO A 493 13.44 9.28 -42.65
C PRO A 493 14.47 8.15 -42.74
N HIS A 494 14.13 6.94 -42.28
CA HIS A 494 15.03 5.77 -42.23
C HIS A 494 14.80 4.79 -43.39
N GLN A 495 13.76 4.99 -44.21
CA GLN A 495 13.49 4.19 -45.42
C GLN A 495 13.06 5.10 -46.57
N ARG A 496 13.84 5.15 -47.65
CA ARG A 496 13.59 6.05 -48.78
C ARG A 496 12.24 5.75 -49.46
N GLY A 497 11.44 6.80 -49.67
CA GLY A 497 10.23 6.75 -50.50
C GLY A 497 8.99 6.13 -49.85
N THR A 498 9.01 5.89 -48.53
CA THR A 498 7.86 5.28 -47.82
C THR A 498 7.51 6.06 -46.56
N CYS A 499 6.24 6.03 -46.16
CA CYS A 499 5.82 6.46 -44.83
C CYS A 499 6.16 5.40 -43.78
N PHE A 500 6.05 5.74 -42.49
CA PHE A 500 6.19 4.72 -41.44
C PHE A 500 5.16 3.60 -41.59
N THR A 501 5.55 2.37 -41.22
CA THR A 501 4.68 1.19 -41.23
C THR A 501 4.66 0.53 -39.85
N GLU A 502 3.61 -0.25 -39.56
CA GLU A 502 3.54 -1.04 -38.32
C GLU A 502 4.69 -2.04 -38.23
N ASP A 503 5.02 -2.70 -39.35
CA ASP A 503 6.14 -3.65 -39.45
C ASP A 503 7.49 -2.99 -39.12
N PHE A 504 7.68 -1.74 -39.55
CA PHE A 504 8.89 -0.99 -39.19
C PHE A 504 8.97 -0.78 -37.68
N PHE A 505 7.89 -0.38 -37.01
CA PHE A 505 7.90 -0.20 -35.55
C PHE A 505 8.13 -1.53 -34.82
N TRP A 506 7.55 -2.64 -35.28
CA TRP A 506 7.83 -3.97 -34.71
C TRP A 506 9.29 -4.39 -34.88
N ALA A 507 9.87 -4.20 -36.07
CA ALA A 507 11.28 -4.48 -36.31
C ALA A 507 12.20 -3.63 -35.42
N GLN A 508 11.85 -2.36 -35.21
CA GLN A 508 12.58 -1.47 -34.31
C GLN A 508 12.45 -1.87 -32.83
N TRP A 509 11.28 -2.35 -32.42
CA TRP A 509 11.08 -2.93 -31.08
C TRP A 509 11.93 -4.19 -30.86
N GLU A 510 11.97 -5.09 -31.84
CA GLU A 510 12.78 -6.30 -31.77
C GLU A 510 14.28 -5.97 -31.75
N ALA A 511 14.72 -5.01 -32.58
CA ALA A 511 16.09 -4.51 -32.57
C ALA A 511 16.49 -3.94 -31.20
N GLN A 512 15.61 -3.15 -30.58
CA GLN A 512 15.83 -2.64 -29.22
C GLN A 512 15.97 -3.79 -28.21
N ARG A 513 15.09 -4.80 -28.27
CA ARG A 513 15.16 -5.96 -27.36
C ARG A 513 16.43 -6.77 -27.56
N ALA A 514 16.82 -7.02 -28.81
CA ALA A 514 18.05 -7.76 -29.14
C ALA A 514 19.29 -7.00 -28.67
N PHE A 515 19.34 -5.68 -28.88
CA PHE A 515 20.41 -4.83 -28.37
C PHE A 515 20.55 -4.99 -26.85
N HIS A 516 19.46 -4.83 -26.09
CA HIS A 516 19.52 -4.96 -24.63
C HIS A 516 19.70 -6.40 -24.12
N ALA A 517 19.38 -7.42 -24.91
CA ALA A 517 19.67 -8.81 -24.57
C ALA A 517 21.17 -9.15 -24.74
N ASN A 518 21.85 -8.48 -25.68
CA ASN A 518 23.25 -8.69 -26.02
C ASN A 518 24.20 -7.72 -25.31
N LEU A 519 23.69 -6.70 -24.63
CA LEU A 519 24.51 -5.83 -23.78
C LEU A 519 25.15 -6.67 -22.67
N ASN A 520 26.48 -6.63 -22.61
CA ASN A 520 27.22 -7.33 -21.59
C ASN A 520 26.88 -6.70 -20.22
N GLU A 521 26.39 -7.49 -19.25
CA GLU A 521 25.96 -6.97 -17.94
C GLU A 521 27.11 -6.22 -17.22
N GLU A 522 28.35 -6.63 -17.50
CA GLU A 522 29.59 -6.01 -17.04
C GLU A 522 29.80 -4.60 -17.61
N GLU A 523 29.48 -4.35 -18.89
CA GLU A 523 29.64 -3.03 -19.51
C GLU A 523 28.64 -2.00 -18.97
N VAL A 524 27.43 -2.45 -18.65
CA VAL A 524 26.40 -1.58 -18.04
C VAL A 524 26.76 -1.26 -16.59
N ALA A 525 27.24 -2.26 -15.82
CA ALA A 525 27.73 -2.05 -14.47
C ALA A 525 28.92 -1.08 -14.45
N HIS A 526 29.88 -1.30 -15.36
CA HIS A 526 31.06 -0.44 -15.52
C HIS A 526 30.68 1.02 -15.80
N LYS A 527 29.67 1.30 -16.62
CA LYS A 527 29.22 2.67 -16.88
C LYS A 527 28.53 3.34 -15.71
N GLU A 528 27.80 2.59 -14.89
CA GLU A 528 27.23 3.13 -13.65
C GLU A 528 28.31 3.45 -12.63
N GLU A 529 29.32 2.57 -12.50
CA GLU A 529 30.50 2.81 -11.68
C GLU A 529 31.25 4.06 -12.16
N LEU A 530 31.44 4.20 -13.47
CA LEU A 530 32.07 5.36 -14.10
C LEU A 530 31.27 6.65 -13.86
N ALA A 531 29.94 6.62 -14.00
CA ALA A 531 29.09 7.76 -13.70
C ALA A 531 29.16 8.15 -12.21
N GLN A 532 29.16 7.17 -11.30
CA GLN A 532 29.34 7.39 -9.86
C GLN A 532 30.73 7.93 -9.52
N PHE A 533 31.77 7.53 -10.25
CA PHE A 533 33.11 8.06 -10.13
C PHE A 533 33.14 9.55 -10.48
N PHE A 534 32.59 9.94 -11.64
CA PHE A 534 32.56 11.35 -12.05
C PHE A 534 31.70 12.23 -11.13
N GLU A 535 30.57 11.72 -10.64
CA GLU A 535 29.73 12.43 -9.65
C GLU A 535 30.47 12.70 -8.35
N ARG A 536 31.26 11.74 -7.86
CA ARG A 536 32.11 11.95 -6.70
C ARG A 536 33.17 13.01 -6.95
N GLY A 537 33.79 13.00 -8.13
CA GLY A 537 34.74 14.03 -8.54
C GLY A 537 34.13 15.45 -8.50
N GLU A 538 32.92 15.64 -9.05
CA GLU A 538 32.22 16.94 -9.00
C GLU A 538 31.75 17.29 -7.57
N THR A 539 31.37 16.30 -6.77
CA THR A 539 31.02 16.52 -5.35
C THR A 539 32.23 16.99 -4.56
N ILE A 540 33.40 16.37 -4.76
CA ILE A 540 34.66 16.79 -4.14
C ILE A 540 35.03 18.19 -4.61
N LYS A 541 34.96 18.48 -5.91
CA LYS A 541 35.23 19.81 -6.46
C LYS A 541 34.33 20.87 -5.82
N THR A 542 33.03 20.61 -5.73
CA THR A 542 32.06 21.51 -5.10
C THR A 542 32.35 21.71 -3.61
N LEU A 543 32.66 20.63 -2.88
CA LEU A 543 33.02 20.70 -1.45
C LEU A 543 34.31 21.49 -1.23
N VAL A 544 35.31 21.33 -2.10
CA VAL A 544 36.56 22.10 -2.09
C VAL A 544 36.30 23.57 -2.43
N GLU A 545 35.49 23.88 -3.44
CA GLU A 545 35.14 25.25 -3.80
C GLU A 545 34.34 25.95 -2.69
N MET A 546 33.43 25.24 -2.01
CA MET A 546 32.72 25.73 -0.83
C MET A 546 33.68 25.96 0.35
N LEU A 547 34.63 25.05 0.59
CA LEU A 547 35.64 25.20 1.62
C LEU A 547 36.53 26.42 1.33
N VAL A 548 37.02 26.56 0.10
CA VAL A 548 37.86 27.68 -0.34
C VAL A 548 37.10 29.00 -0.28
N SER A 549 35.81 29.01 -0.65
CA SER A 549 34.96 30.21 -0.57
C SER A 549 34.67 30.58 0.88
N GLY A 550 34.41 29.60 1.75
CA GLY A 550 34.22 29.80 3.19
C GLY A 550 35.48 30.30 3.90
N LEU A 551 36.67 29.88 3.43
CA LEU A 551 37.96 30.40 3.90
C LEU A 551 38.22 31.84 3.43
N LYS A 552 37.70 32.23 2.25
CA LYS A 552 37.82 33.58 1.69
C LYS A 552 36.83 34.58 2.32
N SER A 553 35.62 34.15 2.68
CA SER A 553 34.67 34.98 3.41
C SER A 553 35.07 35.05 4.90
N HIS A 554 35.59 36.17 5.38
CA HIS A 554 35.96 36.40 6.80
C HIS A 554 34.76 36.43 7.79
N SER A 555 33.64 35.79 7.45
CA SER A 555 32.47 35.64 8.32
C SER A 555 32.50 34.26 8.99
N GLN A 556 32.31 34.23 10.31
CA GLN A 556 32.34 33.07 11.21
C GLN A 556 31.76 31.79 10.59
N SER A 557 32.61 31.00 9.93
CA SER A 557 32.27 29.62 9.56
C SER A 557 32.60 28.73 10.76
N ASP A 558 31.64 27.93 11.22
CA ASP A 558 31.83 27.02 12.36
C ASP A 558 33.01 26.07 12.09
N PRO A 559 34.09 26.08 12.90
CA PRO A 559 35.24 25.19 12.75
C PRO A 559 34.84 23.71 12.68
N THR A 560 33.72 23.34 13.33
CA THR A 560 33.15 22.00 13.32
C THR A 560 32.58 21.64 11.95
N GLN A 561 31.92 22.58 11.28
CA GLN A 561 31.37 22.39 9.94
C GLN A 561 32.49 22.23 8.90
N MET A 562 33.56 23.02 9.02
CA MET A 562 34.75 22.90 8.17
C MET A 562 35.48 21.57 8.38
N MET A 563 35.62 21.10 9.63
CA MET A 563 36.20 19.78 9.91
C MET A 563 35.35 18.65 9.34
N ASN A 564 34.02 18.75 9.42
CA ASN A 564 33.12 17.77 8.82
C ASN A 564 33.24 17.73 7.29
N GLN A 565 33.34 18.89 6.63
CA GLN A 565 33.55 18.98 5.19
C GLN A 565 34.91 18.40 4.77
N LEU A 566 35.98 18.67 5.52
CA LEU A 566 37.31 18.07 5.28
C LEU A 566 37.29 16.54 5.44
N SER A 567 36.63 16.03 6.48
CA SER A 567 36.47 14.59 6.70
C SER A 567 35.67 13.93 5.58
N GLU A 568 34.61 14.59 5.10
CA GLU A 568 33.82 14.13 3.96
C GLU A 568 34.63 14.11 2.66
N ILE A 569 35.41 15.17 2.37
CA ILE A 569 36.33 15.22 1.24
C ILE A 569 37.33 14.07 1.31
N GLN A 570 37.98 13.83 2.45
CA GLN A 570 38.95 12.75 2.63
C GLN A 570 38.33 11.36 2.42
N MET A 571 37.11 11.14 2.95
CA MET A 571 36.39 9.88 2.76
C MET A 571 36.02 9.65 1.28
N LEU A 572 35.54 10.69 0.59
CA LEU A 572 35.19 10.62 -0.83
C LEU A 572 36.43 10.42 -1.71
N GLN A 573 37.54 11.10 -1.40
CA GLN A 573 38.83 10.92 -2.07
C GLN A 573 39.38 9.49 -1.88
N ALA A 574 39.35 8.95 -0.66
CA ALA A 574 39.81 7.58 -0.41
C ALA A 574 39.00 6.54 -1.20
N LYS A 575 37.68 6.73 -1.34
CA LYS A 575 36.84 5.89 -2.21
C LYS A 575 37.17 6.06 -3.69
N GLN A 576 37.50 7.28 -4.12
CA GLN A 576 37.89 7.57 -5.50
C GLN A 576 39.26 6.94 -5.83
N ASP A 577 40.21 6.96 -4.90
CA ASP A 577 41.52 6.33 -5.05
C ASP A 577 41.43 4.80 -5.07
N GLU A 578 40.54 4.20 -4.27
CA GLU A 578 40.29 2.75 -4.26
C GLU A 578 39.73 2.27 -5.62
N GLU A 579 38.83 3.04 -6.22
CA GLU A 579 38.27 2.71 -7.54
C GLU A 579 39.24 2.99 -8.68
N THR A 580 40.01 4.06 -8.62
CA THR A 580 41.11 4.32 -9.57
C THR A 580 42.11 3.16 -9.60
N LYS A 581 42.38 2.53 -8.44
CA LYS A 581 43.22 1.33 -8.33
C LYS A 581 42.56 0.07 -8.91
N LYS A 582 41.23 -0.07 -8.86
CA LYS A 582 40.47 -1.19 -9.46
C LYS A 582 40.32 -1.03 -10.97
N LEU A 583 40.15 0.20 -11.45
CA LEU A 583 39.93 0.56 -12.87
C LEU A 583 41.25 0.85 -13.63
N GLY A 584 42.40 0.75 -12.95
CA GLY A 584 43.69 1.33 -13.33
C GLY A 584 44.35 0.80 -14.61
N SER A 585 43.77 -0.17 -15.33
CA SER A 585 44.28 -0.57 -16.66
C SER A 585 43.59 0.11 -17.84
N HIS A 586 42.39 0.67 -17.67
CA HIS A 586 41.57 1.19 -18.79
C HIS A 586 41.60 2.71 -18.97
N PHE A 587 41.88 3.49 -17.92
CA PHE A 587 42.06 4.94 -18.05
C PHE A 587 43.42 5.33 -18.65
N GLY A 588 44.39 4.40 -18.67
CA GLY A 588 45.79 4.70 -18.98
C GLY A 588 46.16 4.80 -20.47
N THR A 589 45.22 4.72 -21.42
CA THR A 589 45.55 4.68 -22.86
C THR A 589 44.56 5.39 -23.81
N ALA A 590 43.59 6.17 -23.31
CA ALA A 590 42.64 6.89 -24.17
C ALA A 590 43.12 8.33 -24.50
N ASN A 591 42.86 8.78 -25.73
CA ASN A 591 43.09 10.18 -26.14
C ASN A 591 42.27 11.14 -25.26
N ILE A 592 42.82 12.30 -24.90
CA ILE A 592 42.23 13.30 -23.98
C ILE A 592 40.80 13.73 -24.42
N GLU A 593 40.49 13.73 -25.72
CA GLU A 593 39.16 14.04 -26.26
C GLU A 593 38.10 12.97 -25.93
N ASP A 594 38.50 11.70 -25.80
CA ASP A 594 37.60 10.58 -25.45
C ASP A 594 37.28 10.60 -23.93
N GLU A 595 38.23 11.04 -23.09
CA GLU A 595 38.04 11.13 -21.64
C GLU A 595 37.08 12.26 -21.23
N ASP A 596 37.18 13.46 -21.85
CA ASP A 596 36.25 14.57 -21.56
C ASP A 596 34.82 14.25 -22.02
N GLN A 597 34.68 13.62 -23.20
CA GLN A 597 33.40 13.17 -23.71
C GLN A 597 32.76 12.11 -22.79
N GLN A 598 33.53 11.11 -22.35
CA GLN A 598 33.08 10.08 -21.42
C GLN A 598 32.67 10.67 -20.07
N LYS A 599 33.43 11.65 -19.56
CA LYS A 599 33.10 12.37 -18.33
C LYS A 599 31.75 13.07 -18.43
N ARG A 600 31.54 13.90 -19.46
CA ARG A 600 30.29 14.66 -19.64
C ARG A 600 29.10 13.73 -19.86
N LEU A 601 29.29 12.66 -20.62
CA LEU A 601 28.25 11.66 -20.85
C LEU A 601 27.86 10.92 -19.56
N GLY A 602 28.83 10.52 -18.73
CA GLY A 602 28.59 9.88 -17.44
C GLY A 602 27.85 10.79 -16.45
N LEU A 603 28.23 12.07 -16.37
CA LEU A 603 27.53 13.06 -15.55
C LEU A 603 26.10 13.33 -16.03
N LEU A 604 25.90 13.43 -17.35
CA LEU A 604 24.58 13.59 -17.95
C LEU A 604 23.69 12.37 -17.66
N TYR A 605 24.22 11.16 -17.80
CA TYR A 605 23.53 9.91 -17.49
C TYR A 605 23.07 9.87 -16.02
N SER A 606 23.96 10.19 -15.08
CA SER A 606 23.62 10.23 -13.64
C SER A 606 22.53 11.26 -13.32
N ALA A 607 22.62 12.47 -13.89
CA ALA A 607 21.61 13.50 -13.68
C ALA A 607 20.24 13.11 -14.24
N LYS A 608 20.20 12.44 -15.40
CA LYS A 608 18.95 11.93 -15.97
C LYS A 608 18.35 10.82 -15.12
N LEU A 609 19.17 9.91 -14.57
CA LEU A 609 18.72 8.87 -13.65
C LEU A 609 18.14 9.47 -12.37
N ALA A 610 18.76 10.50 -11.81
CA ALA A 610 18.25 11.23 -10.65
C ALA A 610 16.91 11.92 -10.97
N LEU A 611 16.79 12.55 -12.15
CA LEU A 611 15.57 13.18 -12.61
C LEU A 611 14.43 12.17 -12.79
N TYR A 612 14.72 10.99 -13.32
CA TYR A 612 13.76 9.90 -13.47
C TYR A 612 13.27 9.38 -12.12
N LYS A 613 14.17 9.16 -11.15
CA LYS A 613 13.78 8.80 -9.77
C LYS A 613 12.83 9.83 -9.15
N ALA A 614 13.08 11.12 -9.40
CA ALA A 614 12.20 12.20 -8.96
C ALA A 614 10.82 12.15 -9.65
N ALA A 615 10.77 11.83 -10.94
CA ALA A 615 9.53 11.66 -11.68
C ALA A 615 8.69 10.51 -11.14
N VAL A 616 9.29 9.32 -10.97
CA VAL A 616 8.60 8.15 -10.40
C VAL A 616 8.01 8.49 -9.03
N GLN A 617 8.76 9.20 -8.19
CA GLN A 617 8.28 9.59 -6.86
C GLN A 617 7.08 10.55 -6.91
N ILE A 618 7.11 11.57 -7.77
CA ILE A 618 5.97 12.49 -7.95
C ILE A 618 4.74 11.74 -8.45
N GLN A 619 4.94 10.84 -9.41
CA GLN A 619 3.87 10.03 -9.99
C GLN A 619 3.22 9.15 -8.93
N GLY A 620 4.01 8.58 -8.02
CA GLY A 620 3.49 7.78 -6.89
C GLY A 620 2.69 8.59 -5.89
N GLU A 621 3.11 9.82 -5.58
CA GLU A 621 2.34 10.71 -4.71
C GLU A 621 1.02 11.18 -5.34
N LEU A 622 0.99 11.28 -6.67
CA LEU A 622 -0.22 11.64 -7.43
C LEU A 622 -1.16 10.46 -7.66
N GLN A 623 -0.72 9.22 -7.44
CA GLN A 623 -1.49 8.02 -7.73
C GLN A 623 -2.89 8.01 -7.07
N PRO A 624 -3.06 8.36 -5.78
CA PRO A 624 -4.38 8.39 -5.15
C PRO A 624 -5.35 9.40 -5.81
N LEU A 625 -4.83 10.52 -6.33
CA LEU A 625 -5.63 11.52 -7.03
C LEU A 625 -6.11 11.04 -8.41
N ARG A 626 -5.40 10.10 -9.04
CA ARG A 626 -5.82 9.49 -10.30
C ARG A 626 -6.84 8.39 -10.07
N ASP A 627 -6.59 7.53 -9.09
CA ASP A 627 -7.48 6.42 -8.75
C ASP A 627 -8.88 6.93 -8.33
N SER A 628 -8.95 8.03 -7.58
CA SER A 628 -10.22 8.70 -7.24
C SER A 628 -11.00 9.20 -8.45
N LYS A 629 -10.33 9.81 -9.43
CA LYS A 629 -10.95 10.26 -10.70
C LYS A 629 -11.43 9.08 -11.56
N GLY A 630 -10.67 7.99 -11.59
CA GLY A 630 -11.00 6.80 -12.40
C GLY A 630 -12.10 5.92 -11.80
N ARG A 631 -12.22 5.86 -10.47
CA ARG A 631 -13.18 4.97 -9.78
C ARG A 631 -14.45 5.67 -9.28
N GLY A 632 -14.51 7.01 -9.32
CA GLY A 632 -15.65 7.80 -8.85
C GLY A 632 -15.72 7.94 -7.31
N GLU A 633 -14.68 7.52 -6.61
CA GLU A 633 -14.56 7.67 -5.15
C GLU A 633 -14.06 9.08 -4.82
N ARG A 634 -14.78 9.81 -3.96
CA ARG A 634 -14.35 11.16 -3.55
C ARG A 634 -13.12 11.04 -2.65
N LEU A 635 -11.97 11.51 -3.13
CA LEU A 635 -10.83 11.75 -2.26
C LEU A 635 -11.21 12.88 -1.29
N GLY A 636 -11.30 12.56 0.01
CA GLY A 636 -11.60 13.57 1.03
C GLY A 636 -10.62 14.75 0.97
N THR A 637 -11.09 15.96 1.29
CA THR A 637 -10.31 17.21 1.24
C THR A 637 -8.99 17.10 2.01
N VAL A 638 -9.03 16.48 3.20
CA VAL A 638 -7.84 16.27 4.05
C VAL A 638 -6.75 15.44 3.37
N LEU A 639 -7.12 14.38 2.63
CA LEU A 639 -6.13 13.54 1.95
C LEU A 639 -5.57 14.25 0.71
N LYS A 640 -6.42 15.00 0.01
CA LYS A 640 -6.03 15.85 -1.13
C LYS A 640 -5.00 16.90 -0.69
N GLU A 641 -5.24 17.60 0.41
CA GLU A 641 -4.32 18.58 0.99
C GLU A 641 -2.98 17.95 1.37
N LYS A 642 -3.00 16.80 2.07
CA LYS A 642 -1.76 16.07 2.42
C LYS A 642 -0.90 15.70 1.21
N ILE A 643 -1.52 15.34 0.09
CA ILE A 643 -0.81 15.04 -1.16
C ILE A 643 -0.18 16.31 -1.73
N PHE A 644 -0.91 17.42 -1.78
CA PHE A 644 -0.36 18.69 -2.25
C PHE A 644 0.78 19.20 -1.35
N ASP A 645 0.64 19.11 -0.03
CA ASP A 645 1.70 19.45 0.93
C ASP A 645 2.96 18.58 0.75
N ALA A 646 2.80 17.31 0.40
CA ALA A 646 3.93 16.43 0.09
C ALA A 646 4.65 16.88 -1.19
N LEU A 647 3.89 17.19 -2.24
CA LEU A 647 4.43 17.68 -3.51
C LEU A 647 5.15 19.03 -3.35
N ASP A 648 4.58 19.96 -2.59
CA ASP A 648 5.18 21.28 -2.35
C ASP A 648 6.48 21.19 -1.54
N ARG A 649 6.54 20.29 -0.55
CA ARG A 649 7.78 20.02 0.19
C ARG A 649 8.91 19.53 -0.71
N ARG A 650 8.59 18.82 -1.80
CA ARG A 650 9.58 18.24 -2.72
C ARG A 650 9.95 19.15 -3.88
N LYS A 651 9.08 20.10 -4.23
CA LYS A 651 9.24 20.98 -5.39
C LYS A 651 10.64 21.57 -5.52
N LYS A 652 11.21 22.10 -4.43
CA LYS A 652 12.57 22.71 -4.44
C LYS A 652 13.66 21.70 -4.82
N SER A 653 13.61 20.49 -4.25
CA SER A 653 14.58 19.43 -4.54
C SER A 653 14.46 18.95 -5.98
N VAL A 654 13.23 18.80 -6.49
CA VAL A 654 12.98 18.38 -7.87
C VAL A 654 13.47 19.43 -8.87
N ILE A 655 13.20 20.72 -8.61
CA ILE A 655 13.72 21.82 -9.44
C ILE A 655 15.25 21.80 -9.46
N SER A 656 15.91 21.54 -8.32
CA SER A 656 17.37 21.41 -8.28
C SER A 656 17.87 20.29 -9.18
N VAL A 657 17.24 19.10 -9.13
CA VAL A 657 17.63 17.95 -9.97
C VAL A 657 17.37 18.24 -11.45
N LEU A 658 16.24 18.87 -11.78
CA LEU A 658 15.87 19.28 -13.13
C LEU A 658 16.88 20.28 -13.72
N ASN A 659 17.28 21.29 -12.94
CA ASN A 659 18.28 22.26 -13.34
C ASN A 659 19.64 21.58 -13.56
N THR A 660 20.06 20.65 -12.68
CA THR A 660 21.31 19.89 -12.86
C THR A 660 21.31 19.10 -14.16
N PHE A 661 20.20 18.42 -14.49
CA PHE A 661 20.04 17.70 -15.75
C PHE A 661 20.14 18.64 -16.96
N GLN A 662 19.44 19.78 -16.91
CA GLN A 662 19.46 20.75 -18.01
C GLN A 662 20.84 21.36 -18.23
N THR A 663 21.54 21.75 -17.17
CA THR A 663 22.90 22.27 -17.25
C THR A 663 23.84 21.26 -17.88
N ARG A 664 23.80 19.99 -17.44
CA ARG A 664 24.66 18.92 -17.96
C ARG A 664 24.30 18.53 -19.39
N ARG A 665 23.02 18.59 -19.77
CA ARG A 665 22.57 18.35 -21.15
C ARG A 665 23.10 19.45 -22.08
N THR A 666 22.91 20.71 -21.71
CA THR A 666 23.40 21.86 -22.48
C THR A 666 24.92 21.83 -22.61
N ASP A 667 25.63 21.49 -21.53
CA ASP A 667 27.09 21.35 -21.54
C ASP A 667 27.57 20.23 -22.47
N TYR A 668 26.95 19.05 -22.44
CA TYR A 668 27.28 17.96 -23.36
C TYR A 668 26.99 18.34 -24.82
N LEU A 669 25.79 18.87 -25.11
CA LEU A 669 25.38 19.23 -26.46
C LEU A 669 26.26 20.34 -27.05
N ARG A 670 26.60 21.38 -26.27
CA ARG A 670 27.46 22.47 -26.75
C ARG A 670 28.86 21.99 -27.16
N ASN A 671 29.43 21.03 -26.43
CA ASN A 671 30.79 20.56 -26.68
C ASN A 671 30.88 19.43 -27.71
N HIS A 672 29.87 18.57 -27.82
CA HIS A 672 29.96 17.35 -28.64
C HIS A 672 28.88 17.20 -29.72
N CYS A 673 27.73 17.87 -29.59
CA CYS A 673 26.62 17.75 -30.55
C CYS A 673 25.87 19.09 -30.73
N PRO A 674 26.56 20.17 -31.18
CA PRO A 674 25.98 21.51 -31.20
C PRO A 674 24.77 21.62 -32.12
N GLU A 675 24.72 20.83 -33.19
CA GLU A 675 23.60 20.75 -34.14
C GLU A 675 22.27 20.33 -33.49
N GLN A 676 22.33 19.61 -32.36
CA GLN A 676 21.15 19.15 -31.64
C GLN A 676 20.67 20.14 -30.58
N LEU A 677 21.45 21.18 -30.26
CA LEU A 677 21.18 22.09 -29.16
C LEU A 677 19.87 22.86 -29.36
N ASP A 678 19.59 23.26 -30.60
CA ASP A 678 18.43 24.09 -30.97
C ASP A 678 17.19 23.27 -31.35
N LEU A 679 17.25 21.94 -31.25
CA LEU A 679 16.09 21.10 -31.54
C LEU A 679 14.98 21.32 -30.48
N PRO A 680 13.69 21.35 -30.89
CA PRO A 680 12.57 21.59 -29.97
C PRO A 680 12.51 20.61 -28.79
N GLU A 681 12.95 19.36 -28.99
CA GLU A 681 13.04 18.32 -27.96
C GLU A 681 14.09 18.59 -26.88
N ASN A 682 15.08 19.44 -27.17
CA ASN A 682 16.16 19.82 -26.27
C ASN A 682 15.92 21.16 -25.55
N ALA A 683 14.74 21.77 -25.76
CA ALA A 683 14.33 22.97 -25.03
C ALA A 683 14.31 22.75 -23.49
N PRO A 684 14.53 23.81 -22.68
CA PRO A 684 14.39 23.74 -21.23
C PRO A 684 12.97 23.31 -20.84
N ILE A 685 12.88 22.42 -19.85
CA ILE A 685 11.61 21.88 -19.34
C ILE A 685 11.34 22.53 -17.98
N ASP A 686 10.19 23.16 -17.79
CA ASP A 686 9.82 23.68 -16.48
C ASP A 686 9.22 22.60 -15.56
N TYR A 687 9.04 22.89 -14.27
CA TYR A 687 8.47 21.94 -13.31
C TYR A 687 7.03 21.51 -13.66
N HIS A 688 6.22 22.39 -14.26
CA HIS A 688 4.84 22.09 -14.63
C HIS A 688 4.76 21.18 -15.85
N GLN A 689 5.64 21.38 -16.83
CA GLN A 689 5.83 20.50 -17.97
C GLN A 689 6.36 19.14 -17.51
N PHE A 690 7.41 19.14 -16.68
CA PHE A 690 8.00 17.93 -16.11
C PHE A 690 6.98 17.03 -15.41
N LYS A 691 6.09 17.61 -14.59
CA LYS A 691 5.05 16.86 -13.87
C LYS A 691 4.03 16.16 -14.80
N LYS A 692 3.90 16.64 -16.05
CA LYS A 692 2.98 16.07 -17.04
C LYS A 692 3.60 14.95 -17.86
N ILE A 693 4.93 14.81 -17.85
CA ILE A 693 5.63 13.74 -18.57
C ILE A 693 5.26 12.40 -17.91
N PRO A 694 4.60 11.47 -18.63
CA PRO A 694 4.27 10.17 -18.09
C PRO A 694 5.53 9.28 -18.02
N LEU A 695 5.48 8.18 -17.26
CA LEU A 695 6.66 7.34 -17.01
C LEU A 695 7.03 6.45 -18.21
N ASP A 696 6.08 6.23 -19.11
CA ASP A 696 6.24 5.56 -20.40
C ASP A 696 6.60 6.52 -21.54
N ASP A 697 6.87 7.79 -21.24
CA ASP A 697 7.26 8.77 -22.25
C ASP A 697 8.63 8.43 -22.88
N PRO A 698 8.77 8.56 -24.21
CA PRO A 698 10.04 8.39 -24.91
C PRO A 698 11.22 9.16 -24.28
N PHE A 699 10.97 10.31 -23.64
CA PHE A 699 11.96 11.11 -22.91
C PHE A 699 12.85 10.26 -21.97
N TRP A 700 12.28 9.24 -21.34
CA TRP A 700 12.98 8.37 -20.39
C TRP A 700 13.85 7.30 -21.03
N ASN A 701 13.62 6.98 -22.31
CA ASN A 701 14.45 6.04 -23.04
C ASN A 701 15.85 6.64 -23.25
N ASN A 702 16.87 5.95 -22.73
CA ASN A 702 18.27 6.35 -22.75
C ASN A 702 19.03 5.85 -23.99
N GLY A 703 18.35 5.32 -25.02
CA GLY A 703 18.98 4.76 -26.22
C GLY A 703 20.13 5.60 -26.78
N TYR A 704 19.96 6.93 -26.88
CA TYR A 704 21.02 7.84 -27.36
C TYR A 704 22.21 8.01 -26.38
N MET A 705 22.00 7.83 -25.07
CA MET A 705 23.08 7.76 -24.07
C MET A 705 23.72 6.35 -24.01
N CYS A 706 23.07 5.37 -24.64
CA CYS A 706 23.45 3.97 -24.66
C CYS A 706 23.95 3.54 -26.04
N LEU A 707 25.04 4.14 -26.54
CA LEU A 707 25.89 3.65 -27.65
C LEU A 707 25.24 3.35 -29.01
N SER A 708 23.91 3.38 -29.14
CA SER A 708 23.21 3.04 -30.37
C SER A 708 22.72 4.31 -31.08
N LYS A 709 23.01 4.36 -32.37
CA LYS A 709 22.48 5.37 -33.31
C LYS A 709 21.26 4.85 -34.09
N ASP A 710 20.71 3.70 -33.68
CA ASP A 710 19.58 3.08 -34.36
C ASP A 710 18.32 3.94 -34.24
N PRO A 711 17.37 3.83 -35.19
CA PRO A 711 16.16 4.65 -35.20
C PRO A 711 15.36 4.61 -33.90
N TRP A 712 15.24 3.43 -33.26
CA TRP A 712 14.55 3.27 -31.97
C TRP A 712 15.21 4.03 -30.81
N ALA A 713 16.51 4.33 -30.90
CA ALA A 713 17.27 5.00 -29.86
C ALA A 713 17.21 6.53 -29.96
N ILE A 714 17.23 7.05 -31.20
CA ILE A 714 17.39 8.49 -31.45
C ILE A 714 16.10 9.19 -31.90
N ASN A 715 15.19 8.51 -32.60
CA ASN A 715 14.03 9.16 -33.19
C ASN A 715 12.79 9.10 -32.26
N PRO A 716 12.27 10.24 -31.77
CA PRO A 716 11.09 10.26 -30.89
C PRO A 716 9.81 9.69 -31.53
N ASN A 717 9.63 9.86 -32.84
CA ASN A 717 8.48 9.32 -33.56
C ASN A 717 8.56 7.79 -33.64
N VAL A 718 9.77 7.23 -33.79
CA VAL A 718 9.98 5.77 -33.76
C VAL A 718 9.69 5.20 -32.38
N ARG A 719 10.15 5.85 -31.31
CA ARG A 719 9.80 5.46 -29.93
C ARG A 719 8.29 5.53 -29.70
N SER A 720 7.65 6.65 -30.06
CA SER A 720 6.19 6.80 -29.95
C SER A 720 5.44 5.73 -30.75
N GLY A 721 5.93 5.37 -31.93
CA GLY A 721 5.37 4.29 -32.75
C GLY A 721 5.48 2.92 -32.09
N ILE A 722 6.65 2.58 -31.52
CA ILE A 722 6.84 1.36 -30.71
C ILE A 722 5.83 1.30 -29.56
N HIS A 723 5.72 2.38 -28.78
CA HIS A 723 4.76 2.43 -27.68
C HIS A 723 3.31 2.30 -28.15
N ALA A 724 2.94 2.91 -29.28
CA ALA A 724 1.61 2.83 -29.84
C ALA A 724 1.25 1.40 -30.30
N VAL A 725 2.16 0.68 -30.99
CA VAL A 725 1.90 -0.73 -31.39
C VAL A 725 1.81 -1.66 -30.19
N LEU A 726 2.66 -1.47 -29.17
CA LEU A 726 2.61 -2.25 -27.93
C LEU A 726 1.31 -1.98 -27.15
N ALA A 727 0.92 -0.72 -27.02
CA ALA A 727 -0.33 -0.32 -26.38
C ALA A 727 -1.55 -0.93 -27.08
N LEU A 728 -1.55 -0.94 -28.41
CA LEU A 728 -2.62 -1.53 -29.21
C LEU A 728 -2.76 -3.05 -28.96
N GLU A 729 -1.64 -3.78 -28.96
CA GLU A 729 -1.66 -5.23 -28.68
C GLU A 729 -2.05 -5.55 -27.24
N ARG A 730 -1.56 -4.79 -26.25
CA ARG A 730 -1.98 -4.97 -24.85
C ARG A 730 -3.47 -4.70 -24.64
N SER A 731 -4.03 -3.71 -25.33
CA SER A 731 -5.48 -3.46 -25.32
C SER A 731 -6.28 -4.60 -25.95
N LYS A 732 -5.82 -5.17 -27.07
CA LYS A 732 -6.47 -6.34 -27.69
C LYS A 732 -6.47 -7.55 -26.75
N GLU A 733 -5.34 -7.86 -26.14
CA GLU A 733 -5.21 -8.92 -25.13
C GLU A 733 -6.16 -8.71 -23.95
N GLU A 734 -6.25 -7.49 -23.44
CA GLU A 734 -7.14 -7.16 -22.33
C GLU A 734 -8.62 -7.37 -22.67
N LEU A 735 -9.06 -7.01 -23.88
CA LEU A 735 -10.45 -7.23 -24.31
C LEU A 735 -10.79 -8.73 -24.41
N VAL A 736 -9.86 -9.55 -24.90
CA VAL A 736 -10.01 -11.01 -24.92
C VAL A 736 -10.11 -11.55 -23.49
N GLN A 737 -9.19 -11.12 -22.61
CA GLN A 737 -9.18 -11.53 -21.20
C GLN A 737 -10.47 -11.14 -20.46
N LEU A 738 -10.96 -9.92 -20.65
CA LEU A 738 -12.21 -9.45 -20.02
C LEU A 738 -13.44 -10.21 -20.51
N THR A 739 -13.44 -10.64 -21.77
CA THR A 739 -14.51 -11.48 -22.34
C THR A 739 -14.54 -12.86 -21.65
N ILE A 740 -13.37 -13.46 -21.45
CA ILE A 740 -13.23 -14.73 -20.73
C ILE A 740 -13.64 -14.58 -19.26
N GLU A 741 -13.16 -13.53 -18.59
CA GLU A 741 -13.49 -13.22 -17.19
C GLU A 741 -14.99 -13.01 -16.97
N LEU A 742 -15.67 -12.33 -17.92
CA LEU A 742 -17.12 -12.17 -17.90
C LEU A 742 -17.82 -13.54 -18.02
N ARG A 743 -17.37 -14.39 -18.94
CA ARG A 743 -17.96 -15.72 -19.13
C ARG A 743 -17.80 -16.61 -17.91
N ARG A 744 -16.60 -16.65 -17.31
CA ARG A 744 -16.34 -17.35 -16.04
C ARG A 744 -17.24 -16.85 -14.92
N THR A 745 -17.41 -15.53 -14.81
CA THR A 745 -18.27 -14.91 -13.79
C THR A 745 -19.72 -15.35 -13.93
N VAL A 746 -20.28 -15.27 -15.14
CA VAL A 746 -21.68 -15.65 -15.40
C VAL A 746 -21.88 -17.16 -15.23
N SER A 747 -20.96 -17.98 -15.74
CA SER A 747 -21.00 -19.44 -15.62
C SER A 747 -20.97 -19.88 -14.16
N CYS A 748 -20.07 -19.29 -13.36
CA CYS A 748 -19.97 -19.55 -11.94
C CYS A 748 -21.26 -19.15 -11.20
N GLY A 749 -21.90 -18.03 -11.58
CA GLY A 749 -23.17 -17.60 -11.00
C GLY A 749 -24.32 -18.55 -11.30
N ILE A 750 -24.41 -19.06 -12.54
CA ILE A 750 -25.41 -20.06 -12.95
C ILE A 750 -25.18 -21.37 -12.18
N SER A 751 -23.95 -21.89 -12.20
CA SER A 751 -23.61 -23.14 -11.50
C SER A 751 -23.90 -23.04 -10.01
N HIS A 752 -23.57 -21.92 -9.37
CA HIS A 752 -23.86 -21.72 -7.95
C HIS A 752 -25.36 -21.69 -7.67
N ARG A 753 -26.15 -21.00 -8.50
CA ARG A 753 -27.61 -20.97 -8.38
C ARG A 753 -28.21 -22.36 -8.51
N ASP A 754 -27.74 -23.15 -9.48
CA ASP A 754 -28.27 -24.48 -9.78
C ASP A 754 -27.90 -25.53 -8.70
N GLN A 755 -26.94 -25.22 -7.82
CA GLN A 755 -26.59 -26.05 -6.65
C GLN A 755 -27.34 -25.65 -5.38
N VAL A 756 -27.89 -24.43 -5.34
CA VAL A 756 -28.66 -23.91 -4.21
C VAL A 756 -30.14 -24.27 -4.35
N HIS A 757 -30.65 -24.36 -5.59
CA HIS A 757 -31.98 -24.92 -5.91
C HIS A 757 -31.93 -26.44 -5.99
#